data_AF-G1M4J8-F1
#
_entry.id   AF-G1M4J8-F1
#
_cell.length_a   1.000
_cell.length_b   1.000
_cell.length_c   1.000
_cell.angle_alpha   90.00
_cell.angle_beta   90.00
_cell.angle_gamma   90.00
#
_symmetry.space_group_name_H-M   'P 1'
#
loop_
_entity.id
_entity.type
_entity.pdbx_description
1 polymer ?
#
loop_
_entity_poly.entity_id
_entity_poly.type
_entity_poly.pdbx_seq_one_letter_code
_entity_poly.pdbx_strand_id
1 'polypeptide(L)'
;MPLLILLVFLVLVEVSRGRHGPQVMSVFLPPGSKERPFLRFGAENVSNYTALLLSRDGKTLYVGAREALFALNSSASFLPGGTWTFWVADAERKQQCSFKGKDPQRDCQNYVKILLPLNSTHLFACGTAAFSPLCTYVVSAPPCPGSLVAGLGTPVCSGYSAVRKAPLFTRPLPLGRGHEGVQAPHPGLCVSPASLSLPQGDEGGERVLQQRWTSFLKAQLLCSRPDDGFPFNVLQDVFTLSPSPQDWHDTLFYGVFTSQWHRGTTEGSAVCVFTMKDVQNAFNGLYKEVNRETQQWYTVTHAVPTPRPGACITNSARERRISSSLQLPDRVLNFLKDHFLMDGQVRSQLLLLQPRARYQRVAVHRVRGLHRTYDVLFLGTGDGRLHKAVDVGSRVHIIEELQIFPPGQPVQSLLLDTGKGLLYAASYSSVVQVPVANCSLYQSCGDCVLARDPYCAWSRSRCRHISLYQPETASRPWIQDIEGANTMDLCNASSPGSRSSVLTGEKQCEQVYFQPNTVNTLACPLLSNLATRLWLHNDLPVNASASCRVLPTGDLLLVGSQQELGVFQCWSLEEGFRQLVACYDPKVVEDVVPDRADRSGSVPVIISTSRVSAPAGSKASWGVDKSYWTEFLVMCVLFVFAVVLLILFFLYRHRAGMKVFLKQGECASVHPKTRPVVLPPETRPLNGVGPPSTPLDHRGYQALSDSSPAPRVFTESEKRPLSIQDSFVEVSPVCPRPRVRLGSEIRDSVV
;
A
#
# COMPACT_ATOMS: atom_id res chain seq x y z
N MET A 1 23.64 40.45 1.65
CA MET A 1 22.60 39.96 0.72
C MET A 1 22.68 38.46 0.41
N PRO A 2 23.82 37.85 0.02
CA PRO A 2 23.85 36.40 -0.30
C PRO A 2 23.65 35.50 0.93
N LEU A 3 24.18 35.88 2.11
CA LEU A 3 23.93 35.15 3.36
C LEU A 3 22.46 35.19 3.81
N LEU A 4 21.78 36.32 3.59
CA LEU A 4 20.38 36.48 3.96
C LEU A 4 19.47 35.64 3.05
N ILE A 5 19.81 35.53 1.77
CA ILE A 5 19.11 34.65 0.82
C ILE A 5 19.36 33.19 1.16
N LEU A 6 20.58 32.81 1.57
CA LEU A 6 20.89 31.45 2.03
C LEU A 6 20.15 31.09 3.33
N LEU A 7 20.08 32.01 4.29
CA LEU A 7 19.30 31.86 5.52
C LEU A 7 17.80 31.79 5.24
N VAL A 8 17.28 32.63 4.34
CA VAL A 8 15.88 32.56 3.92
C VAL A 8 15.60 31.28 3.14
N PHE A 9 16.54 30.77 2.33
CA PHE A 9 16.42 29.46 1.68
C PHE A 9 16.48 28.30 2.69
N LEU A 10 17.37 28.35 3.69
CA LEU A 10 17.48 27.33 4.72
C LEU A 10 16.25 27.32 5.62
N VAL A 11 15.75 28.51 6.01
CA VAL A 11 14.51 28.67 6.76
C VAL A 11 13.30 28.28 5.90
N LEU A 12 13.26 28.60 4.60
CA LEU A 12 12.21 28.11 3.69
C LEU A 12 12.30 26.60 3.46
N VAL A 13 13.49 26.00 3.45
CA VAL A 13 13.68 24.55 3.36
C VAL A 13 13.28 23.86 4.68
N GLU A 14 13.52 24.48 5.84
CA GLU A 14 13.05 24.02 7.14
C GLU A 14 11.55 24.23 7.35
N VAL A 15 10.98 25.34 6.85
CA VAL A 15 9.54 25.66 6.88
C VAL A 15 8.78 24.82 5.85
N SER A 16 9.39 24.46 4.70
CA SER A 16 8.86 23.46 3.77
C SER A 16 9.01 22.03 4.29
N ARG A 17 9.89 21.81 5.28
CA ARG A 17 9.93 20.59 6.12
C ARG A 17 8.89 20.62 7.25
N GLY A 18 8.00 21.61 7.25
CA GLY A 18 6.89 21.74 8.17
C GLY A 18 5.88 20.59 8.04
N ARG A 19 5.78 19.85 9.15
CA ARG A 19 4.69 18.98 9.65
C ARG A 19 4.68 17.49 9.35
N HIS A 20 5.22 16.97 8.24
CA HIS A 20 5.28 15.50 8.05
C HIS A 20 6.64 15.07 7.48
N GLY A 21 7.65 14.95 8.37
CA GLY A 21 8.84 14.16 8.06
C GLY A 21 8.46 12.72 7.66
N PRO A 22 9.30 11.98 6.91
CA PRO A 22 8.99 10.60 6.56
C PRO A 22 8.61 9.84 7.84
N GLN A 23 7.42 9.26 7.88
CA GLN A 23 6.98 8.52 9.06
C GLN A 23 7.92 7.34 9.25
N VAL A 24 8.77 7.45 10.27
CA VAL A 24 9.74 6.43 10.65
C VAL A 24 9.00 5.37 11.45
N MET A 25 9.33 4.12 11.18
CA MET A 25 8.65 2.94 11.71
C MET A 25 9.24 2.63 13.07
N SER A 26 8.41 2.35 14.08
CA SER A 26 8.95 2.05 15.41
C SER A 26 9.78 0.78 15.40
N VAL A 27 9.28 -0.35 14.91
CA VAL A 27 10.02 -1.62 14.91
C VAL A 27 10.25 -2.14 13.48
N PHE A 28 11.48 -2.51 13.15
CA PHE A 28 11.81 -3.21 11.90
C PHE A 28 12.35 -4.59 12.20
N LEU A 29 11.75 -5.63 11.61
CA LEU A 29 12.20 -7.01 11.80
C LEU A 29 12.62 -7.64 10.46
N PRO A 30 13.87 -8.11 10.35
CA PRO A 30 14.35 -8.73 9.13
C PRO A 30 13.66 -10.08 8.87
N PRO A 31 13.64 -10.54 7.61
CA PRO A 31 13.01 -11.81 7.26
C PRO A 31 13.65 -12.97 8.02
N GLY A 32 12.81 -13.82 8.62
CA GLY A 32 13.25 -14.98 9.41
C GLY A 32 13.67 -14.68 10.84
N SER A 33 13.39 -13.47 11.37
CA SER A 33 13.61 -13.16 12.79
C SER A 33 12.91 -14.18 13.69
N LYS A 34 13.65 -14.74 14.65
CA LYS A 34 13.11 -15.65 15.67
C LYS A 34 12.14 -14.95 16.62
N GLU A 35 12.18 -13.62 16.69
CA GLU A 35 11.32 -12.80 17.56
C GLU A 35 9.90 -12.65 17.00
N ARG A 36 9.72 -12.88 15.69
CA ARG A 36 8.40 -12.82 15.03
C ARG A 36 8.19 -13.98 14.05
N PRO A 37 8.02 -15.22 14.56
CA PRO A 37 7.77 -16.37 13.72
C PRO A 37 6.38 -16.29 13.07
N PHE A 38 6.31 -16.68 11.81
CA PHE A 38 5.07 -16.86 11.06
C PHE A 38 5.12 -18.17 10.28
N LEU A 39 3.95 -18.80 10.11
CA LEU A 39 3.85 -20.04 9.34
C LEU A 39 3.80 -19.73 7.85
N ARG A 40 4.41 -20.57 7.02
CA ARG A 40 4.46 -20.40 5.56
C ARG A 40 4.01 -21.69 4.88
N PHE A 41 3.21 -21.53 3.83
CA PHE A 41 2.82 -22.61 2.93
C PHE A 41 3.22 -22.25 1.50
N GLY A 42 3.96 -23.14 0.85
CA GLY A 42 4.25 -23.12 -0.58
C GLY A 42 4.28 -24.55 -1.09
N ALA A 43 3.76 -24.78 -2.28
CA ALA A 43 3.71 -26.10 -2.92
C ALA A 43 4.65 -26.12 -4.12
N GLU A 44 5.33 -27.25 -4.34
CA GLU A 44 6.22 -27.41 -5.48
C GLU A 44 5.47 -27.26 -6.80
N ASN A 45 6.08 -26.58 -7.77
CA ASN A 45 5.52 -26.30 -9.10
C ASN A 45 4.20 -25.50 -9.11
N VAL A 46 3.82 -24.89 -7.98
CA VAL A 46 2.67 -24.01 -7.88
C VAL A 46 3.11 -22.58 -7.55
N SER A 47 2.44 -21.62 -8.17
CA SER A 47 2.73 -20.20 -7.97
C SER A 47 1.44 -19.37 -8.03
N ASN A 48 1.55 -18.06 -7.83
CA ASN A 48 0.45 -17.10 -7.93
C ASN A 48 -0.73 -17.46 -7.01
N TYR A 49 -0.48 -17.41 -5.70
CA TYR A 49 -1.52 -17.57 -4.70
C TYR A 49 -2.34 -16.27 -4.63
N THR A 50 -3.53 -16.27 -5.24
CA THR A 50 -4.28 -15.01 -5.47
C THR A 50 -5.62 -14.93 -4.74
N ALA A 51 -6.24 -16.06 -4.40
CA ALA A 51 -7.54 -16.07 -3.71
C ALA A 51 -7.40 -16.74 -2.33
N LEU A 52 -7.91 -16.09 -1.30
CA LEU A 52 -7.95 -16.60 0.07
C LEU A 52 -9.40 -16.56 0.56
N LEU A 53 -9.86 -17.64 1.18
CA LEU A 53 -11.17 -17.71 1.82
C LEU A 53 -11.06 -18.53 3.11
N LEU A 54 -11.47 -17.95 4.23
CA LEU A 54 -11.55 -18.67 5.50
C LEU A 54 -12.92 -19.34 5.63
N SER A 55 -12.96 -20.58 6.11
CA SER A 55 -14.19 -21.28 6.44
C SER A 55 -14.93 -20.60 7.60
N ARG A 56 -16.24 -20.83 7.72
CA ARG A 56 -17.07 -20.21 8.77
C ARG A 56 -16.67 -20.59 10.19
N ASP A 57 -16.17 -21.80 10.39
CA ASP A 57 -15.65 -22.26 11.68
C ASP A 57 -14.21 -21.78 11.94
N GLY A 58 -13.64 -21.03 10.99
CA GLY A 58 -12.28 -20.54 11.00
C GLY A 58 -11.23 -21.63 10.88
N LYS A 59 -11.57 -22.91 10.77
CA LYS A 59 -10.60 -24.03 10.84
C LYS A 59 -9.84 -24.26 9.56
N THR A 60 -10.43 -23.94 8.41
CA THR A 60 -9.87 -24.22 7.08
C THR A 60 -9.67 -22.93 6.30
N LEU A 61 -8.45 -22.72 5.80
CA LEU A 61 -8.13 -21.67 4.84
C LEU A 61 -8.10 -22.27 3.43
N TYR A 62 -9.04 -21.88 2.59
CA TYR A 62 -9.05 -22.20 1.18
C TYR A 62 -8.14 -21.23 0.41
N VAL A 63 -7.26 -21.79 -0.42
CA VAL A 63 -6.26 -21.03 -1.16
C VAL A 63 -6.34 -21.37 -2.64
N GLY A 64 -6.71 -20.39 -3.46
CA GLY A 64 -6.70 -20.47 -4.91
C GLY A 64 -5.37 -19.98 -5.48
N ALA A 65 -4.70 -20.83 -6.27
CA ALA A 65 -3.43 -20.54 -6.90
C ALA A 65 -3.49 -20.77 -8.43
N ARG A 66 -2.34 -20.70 -9.10
CA ARG A 66 -2.20 -21.18 -10.48
C ARG A 66 -2.38 -22.70 -10.51
N GLU A 67 -3.42 -23.14 -11.23
CA GLU A 67 -3.78 -24.52 -11.51
C GLU A 67 -4.07 -25.41 -10.30
N ALA A 68 -4.27 -24.80 -9.13
CA ALA A 68 -4.44 -25.53 -7.89
C ALA A 68 -5.40 -24.82 -6.93
N LEU A 69 -6.11 -25.64 -6.15
CA LEU A 69 -6.93 -25.23 -5.02
C LEU A 69 -6.52 -26.05 -3.78
N PHE A 70 -6.21 -25.36 -2.69
CA PHE A 70 -5.79 -25.96 -1.42
C PHE A 70 -6.80 -25.70 -0.32
N ALA A 71 -6.85 -26.60 0.66
CA ALA A 71 -7.57 -26.45 1.91
C ALA A 71 -6.57 -26.67 3.07
N LEU A 72 -6.09 -25.58 3.66
CA LEU A 72 -5.07 -25.58 4.71
C LEU A 72 -5.70 -25.58 6.10
N ASN A 73 -5.08 -26.27 7.06
CA ASN A 73 -5.48 -26.16 8.46
C ASN A 73 -4.95 -24.84 9.06
N SER A 74 -5.86 -23.98 9.53
CA SER A 74 -5.57 -22.65 10.09
C SER A 74 -4.86 -22.63 11.46
N SER A 75 -4.89 -23.73 12.22
CA SER A 75 -4.65 -23.70 13.68
C SER A 75 -3.54 -24.60 14.21
N ALA A 76 -2.96 -25.52 13.43
CA ALA A 76 -1.98 -26.48 13.97
C ALA A 76 -0.72 -26.67 13.12
N SER A 77 -0.86 -26.85 11.80
CA SER A 77 0.27 -27.17 10.92
C SER A 77 0.47 -26.15 9.80
N PHE A 78 -0.56 -25.37 9.45
CA PHE A 78 -0.61 -24.59 8.20
C PHE A 78 -0.26 -25.42 6.95
N LEU A 79 -0.52 -26.73 7.05
CA LEU A 79 -0.37 -27.72 6.00
C LEU A 79 -1.76 -28.16 5.53
N PRO A 80 -1.87 -28.68 4.30
CA PRO A 80 -3.11 -29.29 3.83
C PRO A 80 -3.44 -30.53 4.67
N GLY A 81 -4.69 -30.65 5.10
CA GLY A 81 -5.20 -31.81 5.86
C GLY A 81 -5.54 -33.03 5.00
N GLY A 82 -5.20 -33.01 3.71
CA GLY A 82 -5.54 -34.03 2.71
C GLY A 82 -4.93 -33.71 1.34
N THR A 83 -5.37 -34.41 0.28
CA THR A 83 -4.93 -34.16 -1.10
C THR A 83 -5.44 -32.81 -1.61
N TRP A 84 -4.59 -32.05 -2.29
CA TRP A 84 -4.97 -30.83 -2.99
C TRP A 84 -5.59 -31.15 -4.35
N THR A 85 -6.42 -30.24 -4.87
CA THR A 85 -7.07 -30.43 -6.17
C THR A 85 -6.30 -29.67 -7.24
N PHE A 86 -5.73 -30.39 -8.20
CA PHE A 86 -5.26 -29.79 -9.45
C PHE A 86 -6.47 -29.34 -10.26
N TRP A 87 -6.53 -28.05 -10.56
CA TRP A 87 -7.55 -27.45 -11.42
C TRP A 87 -6.88 -26.83 -12.64
N VAL A 88 -6.27 -27.70 -13.45
CA VAL A 88 -5.51 -27.35 -14.66
C VAL A 88 -6.46 -26.92 -15.77
N ALA A 89 -6.02 -26.01 -16.65
CA ALA A 89 -6.77 -25.73 -17.88
C ALA A 89 -6.61 -26.88 -18.89
N ASP A 90 -7.71 -27.30 -19.53
CA ASP A 90 -7.71 -28.33 -20.57
C ASP A 90 -6.69 -28.02 -21.68
N ALA A 91 -6.00 -29.05 -22.19
CA ALA A 91 -4.94 -28.88 -23.20
C ALA A 91 -5.41 -28.15 -24.46
N GLU A 92 -6.61 -28.44 -24.93
CA GLU A 92 -7.23 -27.77 -26.08
C GLU A 92 -7.39 -26.26 -25.83
N ARG A 93 -7.84 -25.86 -24.63
CA ARG A 93 -7.96 -24.44 -24.26
C ARG A 93 -6.60 -23.76 -24.19
N LYS A 94 -5.58 -24.44 -23.65
CA LYS A 94 -4.21 -23.91 -23.63
C LYS A 94 -3.69 -23.68 -25.06
N GLN A 95 -3.94 -24.62 -25.96
CA GLN A 95 -3.57 -24.51 -27.37
C GLN A 95 -4.31 -23.37 -28.07
N GLN A 96 -5.63 -23.25 -27.90
CA GLN A 96 -6.43 -22.14 -28.44
C GLN A 96 -5.96 -20.77 -27.91
N CYS A 97 -5.62 -20.70 -26.63
CA CYS A 97 -5.05 -19.50 -26.02
C CYS A 97 -3.69 -19.13 -26.64
N SER A 98 -2.81 -20.12 -26.84
CA SER A 98 -1.51 -19.92 -27.48
C SER A 98 -1.66 -19.47 -28.93
N PHE A 99 -2.60 -20.05 -29.69
CA PHE A 99 -2.90 -19.63 -31.06
C PHE A 99 -3.38 -18.17 -31.15
N LYS A 100 -3.95 -17.63 -30.08
CA LYS A 100 -4.33 -16.20 -29.96
C LYS A 100 -3.15 -15.30 -29.55
N GLY A 101 -1.91 -15.80 -29.62
CA GLY A 101 -0.69 -15.04 -29.35
C GLY A 101 -0.42 -14.77 -27.87
N LYS A 102 -0.99 -15.56 -26.95
CA LYS A 102 -0.73 -15.46 -25.51
C LYS A 102 0.42 -16.37 -25.08
N ASP A 103 1.14 -15.98 -24.04
CA ASP A 103 2.25 -16.75 -23.51
C ASP A 103 1.77 -18.12 -22.99
N PRO A 104 2.26 -19.25 -23.53
CA PRO A 104 1.82 -20.57 -23.12
C PRO A 104 2.14 -20.90 -21.66
N GLN A 105 3.26 -20.39 -21.13
CA GLN A 105 3.77 -20.71 -19.80
C GLN A 105 3.21 -19.80 -18.72
N ARG A 106 2.94 -18.53 -19.06
CA ARG A 106 2.43 -17.54 -18.12
C ARG A 106 0.93 -17.33 -18.25
N ASP A 107 0.43 -17.11 -19.46
CA ASP A 107 -0.91 -16.55 -19.67
C ASP A 107 -1.95 -17.68 -19.86
N CYS A 108 -1.59 -18.75 -20.58
CA CYS A 108 -2.48 -19.86 -20.93
C CYS A 108 -2.63 -20.91 -19.81
N GLN A 109 -2.82 -20.45 -18.59
CA GLN A 109 -2.94 -21.28 -17.40
C GLN A 109 -4.27 -20.98 -16.70
N ASN A 110 -4.72 -21.87 -15.81
CA ASN A 110 -5.86 -21.56 -14.95
C ASN A 110 -5.39 -20.83 -13.70
N TYR A 111 -5.81 -19.59 -13.48
CA TYR A 111 -5.58 -18.87 -12.23
C TYR A 111 -6.89 -18.80 -11.47
N VAL A 112 -6.95 -19.40 -10.28
CA VAL A 112 -8.14 -19.31 -9.43
C VAL A 112 -8.26 -17.88 -8.89
N LYS A 113 -9.39 -17.22 -9.19
CA LYS A 113 -9.62 -15.81 -8.85
C LYS A 113 -10.76 -15.60 -7.87
N ILE A 114 -11.77 -16.47 -7.89
CA ILE A 114 -12.97 -16.32 -7.07
C ILE A 114 -13.10 -17.56 -6.20
N LEU A 115 -13.28 -17.34 -4.90
CA LEU A 115 -13.65 -18.34 -3.92
C LEU A 115 -14.72 -17.73 -3.02
N LEU A 116 -15.92 -18.31 -3.04
CA LEU A 116 -17.06 -17.81 -2.27
C LEU A 116 -17.72 -18.96 -1.50
N PRO A 117 -18.18 -18.72 -0.26
CA PRO A 117 -19.01 -19.69 0.45
C PRO A 117 -20.42 -19.70 -0.17
N LEU A 118 -20.87 -20.86 -0.68
CA LEU A 118 -22.24 -20.99 -1.21
C LEU A 118 -23.21 -21.41 -0.10
N ASN A 119 -22.84 -22.45 0.64
CA ASN A 119 -23.58 -22.96 1.79
C ASN A 119 -22.59 -23.61 2.79
N SER A 120 -23.10 -24.34 3.78
CA SER A 120 -22.24 -25.01 4.78
C SER A 120 -21.38 -26.15 4.22
N THR A 121 -21.69 -26.65 3.02
CA THR A 121 -21.07 -27.84 2.43
C THR A 121 -20.43 -27.60 1.06
N HIS A 122 -20.61 -26.42 0.46
CA HIS A 122 -20.16 -26.10 -0.89
C HIS A 122 -19.58 -24.69 -0.96
N LEU A 123 -18.52 -24.59 -1.74
CA LEU A 123 -17.90 -23.36 -2.20
C LEU A 123 -18.17 -23.17 -3.68
N PHE A 124 -18.27 -21.92 -4.11
CA PHE A 124 -18.28 -21.55 -5.51
C PHE A 124 -16.90 -21.02 -5.89
N ALA A 125 -16.29 -21.61 -6.92
CA ALA A 125 -14.93 -21.27 -7.36
C ALA A 125 -14.92 -20.93 -8.85
N CYS A 126 -14.17 -19.89 -9.25
CA CYS A 126 -13.93 -19.56 -10.65
C CYS A 126 -12.44 -19.30 -10.93
N GLY A 127 -12.00 -19.72 -12.12
CA GLY A 127 -10.65 -19.46 -12.60
C GLY A 127 -10.61 -19.02 -14.06
N THR A 128 -9.46 -18.47 -14.48
CA THR A 128 -9.28 -17.91 -15.84
C THR A 128 -9.27 -18.97 -16.94
N ALA A 129 -8.92 -20.22 -16.61
CA ALA A 129 -8.85 -21.38 -17.50
C ALA A 129 -8.35 -21.04 -18.92
N ALA A 130 -7.14 -20.47 -19.03
CA ALA A 130 -6.52 -20.05 -20.29
C ALA A 130 -7.38 -19.09 -21.14
N PHE A 131 -7.84 -17.98 -20.54
CA PHE A 131 -8.74 -16.99 -21.17
C PHE A 131 -10.10 -17.55 -21.60
N SER A 132 -10.51 -18.69 -21.04
CA SER A 132 -11.83 -19.27 -21.21
C SER A 132 -12.41 -19.58 -19.82
N PRO A 133 -12.84 -18.57 -19.05
CA PRO A 133 -13.09 -18.75 -17.62
C PRO A 133 -14.13 -19.82 -17.31
N LEU A 134 -13.87 -20.53 -16.22
CA LEU A 134 -14.65 -21.68 -15.79
C LEU A 134 -15.00 -21.52 -14.31
N CYS A 135 -16.24 -21.84 -13.98
CA CYS A 135 -16.72 -21.89 -12.61
C CYS A 135 -17.19 -23.30 -12.25
N THR A 136 -17.00 -23.68 -10.98
CA THR A 136 -17.41 -24.96 -10.43
C THR A 136 -17.88 -24.81 -8.99
N TYR A 137 -18.62 -25.80 -8.53
CA TYR A 137 -18.90 -26.01 -7.12
C TYR A 137 -17.86 -26.97 -6.54
N VAL A 138 -17.34 -26.64 -5.36
CA VAL A 138 -16.36 -27.46 -4.63
C VAL A 138 -16.98 -27.85 -3.31
N VAL A 139 -17.04 -29.14 -2.98
CA VAL A 139 -17.55 -29.59 -1.69
C VAL A 139 -16.56 -29.17 -0.60
N SER A 140 -17.01 -28.49 0.45
CA SER A 140 -16.21 -28.29 1.67
C SER A 140 -16.27 -29.58 2.48
N ALA A 141 -15.14 -30.28 2.63
CA ALA A 141 -15.08 -31.59 3.30
C ALA A 141 -15.89 -31.64 4.62
N PRO A 142 -16.76 -32.64 4.84
CA PRO A 142 -17.38 -32.84 6.14
C PRO A 142 -16.38 -33.42 7.15
N PRO A 143 -16.57 -33.22 8.48
CA PRO A 143 -15.92 -34.04 9.49
C PRO A 143 -16.51 -35.44 9.40
N CYS A 144 -15.73 -36.47 9.04
CA CYS A 144 -16.21 -37.86 9.11
C CYS A 144 -16.37 -38.27 10.59
N PRO A 145 -17.57 -38.61 11.09
CA PRO A 145 -17.73 -39.33 12.34
C PRO A 145 -17.59 -40.83 12.05
N GLY A 146 -16.79 -41.55 12.83
CA GLY A 146 -16.50 -42.95 12.59
C GLY A 146 -17.73 -43.88 12.68
N SER A 147 -17.71 -44.95 11.87
CA SER A 147 -18.13 -46.27 12.34
C SER A 147 -17.17 -47.31 11.77
N LEU A 148 -16.44 -47.97 12.68
CA LEU A 148 -15.82 -49.27 12.41
C LEU A 148 -16.94 -50.25 12.11
N VAL A 149 -17.04 -50.70 10.85
CA VAL A 149 -17.69 -51.98 10.53
C VAL A 149 -16.58 -52.88 10.01
N ALA A 150 -16.31 -53.93 10.78
CA ALA A 150 -15.33 -54.94 10.45
C ALA A 150 -15.80 -55.77 9.25
N GLY A 151 -14.90 -55.99 8.29
CA GLY A 151 -15.10 -56.87 7.15
C GLY A 151 -15.13 -56.10 5.82
N LEU A 152 -14.06 -56.31 5.03
CA LEU A 152 -13.77 -55.77 3.69
C LEU A 152 -13.18 -54.35 3.66
N GLY A 153 -11.85 -54.30 3.47
CA GLY A 153 -11.16 -53.27 2.70
C GLY A 153 -11.15 -51.85 3.27
N THR A 154 -9.94 -51.33 3.49
CA THR A 154 -9.61 -49.90 3.67
C THR A 154 -10.68 -48.89 3.21
N PRO A 155 -11.15 -47.95 4.05
CA PRO A 155 -11.98 -46.85 3.58
C PRO A 155 -11.10 -45.87 2.80
N VAL A 156 -11.05 -46.05 1.48
CA VAL A 156 -10.53 -45.06 0.56
C VAL A 156 -11.56 -43.93 0.52
N CYS A 157 -11.26 -42.78 1.13
CA CYS A 157 -11.94 -41.53 0.79
C CYS A 157 -11.47 -41.07 -0.60
N SER A 158 -11.87 -41.80 -1.64
CA SER A 158 -11.79 -41.36 -3.03
C SER A 158 -13.11 -40.67 -3.33
N GLY A 159 -13.11 -39.35 -3.54
CA GLY A 159 -14.37 -38.68 -3.83
C GLY A 159 -14.42 -37.16 -3.78
N TYR A 160 -13.45 -36.44 -4.36
CA TYR A 160 -13.82 -35.17 -5.01
C TYR A 160 -14.20 -35.50 -6.45
N SER A 161 -15.41 -35.98 -6.65
CA SER A 161 -15.96 -36.25 -7.98
C SER A 161 -17.39 -35.72 -8.08
N ALA A 162 -17.50 -34.43 -8.37
CA ALA A 162 -18.59 -33.84 -9.13
C ALA A 162 -18.23 -32.38 -9.52
N VAL A 163 -17.29 -32.21 -10.45
CA VAL A 163 -17.15 -30.93 -11.16
C VAL A 163 -18.35 -30.79 -12.10
N ARG A 164 -19.46 -30.23 -11.62
CA ARG A 164 -20.53 -29.82 -12.53
C ARG A 164 -20.13 -28.47 -13.11
N LYS A 165 -19.97 -28.43 -14.44
CA LYS A 165 -19.85 -27.17 -15.19
C LYS A 165 -21.04 -26.29 -14.82
N ALA A 166 -20.80 -25.20 -14.11
CA ALA A 166 -21.81 -24.16 -13.99
C ALA A 166 -21.84 -23.41 -15.33
N PRO A 167 -23.03 -23.12 -15.91
CA PRO A 167 -23.13 -22.14 -16.97
C PRO A 167 -22.49 -20.84 -16.48
N LEU A 168 -21.72 -20.17 -17.34
CA LEU A 168 -21.26 -18.82 -17.06
C LEU A 168 -22.51 -17.93 -17.08
N PHE A 169 -23.19 -17.82 -15.94
CA PHE A 169 -24.34 -16.92 -15.82
C PHE A 169 -23.82 -15.50 -15.86
N THR A 170 -24.25 -14.75 -16.87
CA THR A 170 -24.16 -13.29 -16.97
C THR A 170 -25.13 -12.58 -16.00
N ARG A 171 -25.51 -13.25 -14.89
CA ARG A 171 -26.43 -12.75 -13.84
C ARG A 171 -25.92 -13.16 -12.45
N PRO A 172 -26.06 -12.33 -11.40
CA PRO A 172 -25.55 -12.66 -10.09
C PRO A 172 -26.38 -13.75 -9.41
N LEU A 173 -25.71 -14.78 -8.89
CA LEU A 173 -26.27 -15.76 -7.96
C LEU A 173 -26.48 -15.11 -6.57
N PRO A 174 -27.55 -15.45 -5.83
CA PRO A 174 -27.80 -14.92 -4.51
C PRO A 174 -26.87 -15.58 -3.47
N LEU A 175 -26.21 -14.78 -2.63
CA LEU A 175 -25.32 -15.28 -1.57
C LEU A 175 -26.07 -15.36 -0.23
N GLY A 176 -26.09 -16.57 0.35
CA GLY A 176 -26.63 -16.84 1.67
C GLY A 176 -25.73 -16.31 2.79
N ARG A 177 -26.38 -15.74 3.82
CA ARG A 177 -25.82 -15.22 5.09
C ARG A 177 -24.58 -15.96 5.57
N GLY A 178 -23.44 -15.28 5.67
CA GLY A 178 -22.36 -15.63 6.60
C GLY A 178 -20.96 -15.28 6.11
N HIS A 179 -20.39 -14.26 6.76
CA HIS A 179 -19.00 -13.76 6.76
C HIS A 179 -18.42 -13.20 5.45
N GLU A 180 -18.11 -11.91 5.55
CA GLU A 180 -17.85 -10.93 4.50
C GLU A 180 -16.40 -11.02 3.99
N GLY A 181 -16.24 -11.34 2.71
CA GLY A 181 -15.05 -11.03 1.92
C GLY A 181 -15.32 -9.75 1.13
N VAL A 182 -14.44 -8.76 1.29
CA VAL A 182 -14.61 -7.39 0.78
C VAL A 182 -14.55 -7.38 -0.76
N GLN A 183 -15.71 -7.22 -1.39
CA GLN A 183 -15.84 -6.74 -2.77
C GLN A 183 -16.01 -5.22 -2.70
N ALA A 184 -15.24 -4.45 -3.48
CA ALA A 184 -15.37 -3.00 -3.55
C ALA A 184 -16.83 -2.57 -3.79
N PRO A 185 -17.35 -1.55 -3.09
CA PRO A 185 -18.71 -1.07 -3.29
C PRO A 185 -18.87 -0.49 -4.70
N HIS A 186 -19.73 -1.11 -5.52
CA HIS A 186 -20.35 -0.44 -6.67
C HIS A 186 -21.47 0.44 -6.13
N PRO A 187 -21.54 1.74 -6.41
CA PRO A 187 -22.43 2.64 -5.71
C PRO A 187 -23.64 2.94 -6.60
N GLY A 188 -24.51 1.95 -6.64
CA GLY A 188 -25.89 2.13 -7.06
C GLY A 188 -26.80 1.47 -6.04
N LEU A 189 -26.38 1.41 -4.77
CA LEU A 189 -26.88 0.41 -3.84
C LEU A 189 -28.12 0.85 -3.09
N CYS A 190 -29.15 0.03 -3.23
CA CYS A 190 -30.23 -0.12 -2.27
C CYS A 190 -29.70 -0.75 -1.01
N VAL A 191 -29.37 0.08 -0.02
CA VAL A 191 -29.00 -0.42 1.29
C VAL A 191 -30.25 -0.78 2.06
N SER A 192 -30.54 -2.08 2.12
CA SER A 192 -31.34 -2.68 3.20
C SER A 192 -30.38 -3.10 4.34
N PRO A 193 -30.82 -3.15 5.61
CA PRO A 193 -29.96 -3.26 6.81
C PRO A 193 -29.31 -4.64 7.03
N ALA A 194 -29.00 -5.37 5.96
CA ALA A 194 -28.32 -6.65 6.02
C ALA A 194 -27.38 -6.80 4.80
N SER A 195 -26.11 -6.45 5.02
CA SER A 195 -24.96 -6.78 4.17
C SER A 195 -24.87 -6.05 2.82
N LEU A 196 -23.70 -5.46 2.58
CA LEU A 196 -23.27 -4.78 1.35
C LEU A 196 -23.39 -5.74 0.16
N SER A 197 -24.56 -5.77 -0.46
CA SER A 197 -24.87 -6.60 -1.63
C SER A 197 -25.52 -5.72 -2.68
N LEU A 198 -25.10 -5.88 -3.95
CA LEU A 198 -25.81 -5.40 -5.13
C LEU A 198 -27.32 -5.49 -4.90
N PRO A 199 -28.15 -4.52 -5.36
CA PRO A 199 -29.56 -4.50 -5.01
C PRO A 199 -30.16 -5.87 -5.23
N GLN A 200 -30.51 -6.55 -4.12
CA GLN A 200 -31.05 -7.91 -4.11
C GLN A 200 -32.45 -7.98 -4.79
N GLY A 201 -32.87 -6.93 -5.51
CA GLY A 201 -34.14 -6.83 -6.19
C GLY A 201 -34.15 -5.93 -7.44
N ASP A 202 -33.00 -5.65 -8.08
CA ASP A 202 -33.01 -5.07 -9.43
C ASP A 202 -33.09 -6.19 -10.47
N GLU A 203 -34.22 -6.24 -11.18
CA GLU A 203 -34.54 -7.27 -12.18
C GLU A 203 -34.26 -6.78 -13.62
N GLY A 204 -33.83 -5.53 -13.76
CA GLY A 204 -33.81 -4.81 -15.03
C GLY A 204 -35.12 -4.09 -15.33
N GLY A 205 -35.22 -3.48 -16.51
CA GLY A 205 -36.45 -2.87 -17.00
C GLY A 205 -37.20 -3.77 -17.98
N GLU A 206 -38.51 -3.54 -18.12
CA GLU A 206 -39.38 -4.33 -19.01
C GLU A 206 -39.11 -4.08 -20.50
N ARG A 207 -38.89 -2.82 -20.90
CA ARG A 207 -38.68 -2.40 -22.31
C ARG A 207 -37.31 -1.78 -22.52
N VAL A 208 -36.97 -0.82 -21.69
CA VAL A 208 -35.66 -0.16 -21.66
C VAL A 208 -34.78 -0.85 -20.61
N LEU A 209 -33.48 -1.02 -20.86
CA LEU A 209 -32.55 -1.72 -19.95
C LEU A 209 -32.99 -3.17 -19.61
N GLN A 210 -33.52 -3.91 -20.58
CA GLN A 210 -33.81 -5.34 -20.42
C GLN A 210 -32.56 -6.11 -20.01
N GLN A 211 -32.66 -6.85 -18.89
CA GLN A 211 -31.56 -7.61 -18.30
C GLN A 211 -30.31 -6.76 -17.98
N ARG A 212 -30.47 -5.44 -17.81
CA ARG A 212 -29.41 -4.48 -17.45
C ARG A 212 -29.82 -3.74 -16.18
N TRP A 213 -28.84 -3.33 -15.39
CA TRP A 213 -29.08 -2.61 -14.14
C TRP A 213 -29.89 -1.33 -14.36
N THR A 214 -30.92 -1.15 -13.55
CA THR A 214 -31.74 0.06 -13.42
C THR A 214 -31.37 0.90 -12.19
N SER A 215 -30.45 0.38 -11.36
CA SER A 215 -29.92 1.08 -10.19
C SER A 215 -28.46 1.50 -10.32
N PHE A 216 -27.79 1.23 -11.45
CA PHE A 216 -26.35 1.48 -11.58
C PHE A 216 -26.02 2.98 -11.70
N LEU A 217 -25.26 3.48 -10.72
CA LEU A 217 -24.65 4.80 -10.72
C LEU A 217 -23.18 4.67 -10.35
N LYS A 218 -22.39 5.71 -10.65
CA LYS A 218 -20.97 5.77 -10.29
C LYS A 218 -20.53 7.19 -9.94
N ALA A 219 -19.59 7.35 -9.02
CA ALA A 219 -19.08 8.65 -8.59
C ALA A 219 -17.55 8.63 -8.46
N GLN A 220 -16.92 9.79 -8.63
CA GLN A 220 -15.46 9.90 -8.51
C GLN A 220 -15.03 9.90 -7.04
N LEU A 221 -14.05 9.06 -6.69
CA LEU A 221 -13.30 9.11 -5.44
C LEU A 221 -12.23 10.20 -5.52
N LEU A 222 -12.22 11.10 -4.54
CA LEU A 222 -11.18 12.11 -4.40
C LEU A 222 -10.30 11.80 -3.19
N CYS A 223 -9.08 11.33 -3.45
CA CYS A 223 -7.98 11.23 -2.48
C CYS A 223 -6.87 12.20 -2.90
N SER A 224 -6.67 13.24 -2.10
CA SER A 224 -5.72 14.31 -2.41
C SER A 224 -5.04 14.81 -1.13
N ARG A 225 -3.82 15.31 -1.28
CA ARG A 225 -3.09 15.94 -0.17
C ARG A 225 -3.75 17.27 0.23
N PRO A 226 -4.05 17.49 1.52
CA PRO A 226 -4.73 18.72 1.97
C PRO A 226 -3.98 20.02 1.66
N ASP A 227 -2.65 20.01 1.71
CA ASP A 227 -1.83 21.23 1.62
C ASP A 227 -1.76 21.82 0.20
N ASP A 228 -1.52 20.98 -0.81
CA ASP A 228 -1.29 21.40 -2.20
C ASP A 228 -2.31 20.83 -3.21
N GLY A 229 -3.26 20.03 -2.73
CA GLY A 229 -4.26 19.38 -3.57
C GLY A 229 -3.70 18.25 -4.46
N PHE A 230 -2.47 17.79 -4.23
CA PHE A 230 -1.85 16.78 -5.08
C PHE A 230 -2.69 15.49 -5.13
N PRO A 231 -3.03 14.97 -6.32
CA PRO A 231 -3.97 13.86 -6.46
C PRO A 231 -3.30 12.48 -6.38
N PHE A 232 -3.95 11.58 -5.63
CA PHE A 232 -3.69 10.14 -5.62
C PHE A 232 -4.86 9.43 -6.31
N ASN A 233 -4.76 9.29 -7.62
CA ASN A 233 -5.91 8.97 -8.47
C ASN A 233 -5.95 7.52 -8.97
N VAL A 234 -4.97 6.68 -8.62
CA VAL A 234 -4.93 5.26 -8.98
C VAL A 234 -5.24 4.43 -7.75
N LEU A 235 -6.44 3.87 -7.69
CA LEU A 235 -6.88 2.99 -6.62
C LEU A 235 -6.18 1.62 -6.73
N GLN A 236 -5.60 1.14 -5.63
CA GLN A 236 -4.94 -0.16 -5.53
C GLN A 236 -5.83 -1.20 -4.83
N ASP A 237 -6.46 -0.82 -3.71
CA ASP A 237 -7.30 -1.70 -2.90
C ASP A 237 -8.28 -0.90 -2.03
N VAL A 238 -9.37 -1.54 -1.61
CA VAL A 238 -10.37 -0.98 -0.70
C VAL A 238 -10.72 -2.00 0.37
N PHE A 239 -10.70 -1.57 1.63
CA PHE A 239 -11.22 -2.33 2.75
C PHE A 239 -12.48 -1.66 3.32
N THR A 240 -13.53 -2.45 3.53
CA THR A 240 -14.79 -1.97 4.12
C THR A 240 -14.82 -2.35 5.60
N LEU A 241 -14.95 -1.34 6.47
CA LEU A 241 -15.11 -1.52 7.91
C LEU A 241 -16.53 -1.13 8.30
N SER A 242 -17.39 -2.11 8.59
CA SER A 242 -18.75 -1.87 9.07
C SER A 242 -18.87 -2.31 10.54
N PRO A 243 -19.41 -1.46 11.45
CA PRO A 243 -19.57 -1.83 12.86
C PRO A 243 -20.61 -2.92 13.06
N SER A 244 -21.74 -2.84 12.35
CA SER A 244 -22.76 -3.90 12.29
C SER A 244 -23.51 -3.84 10.95
N PRO A 245 -24.25 -4.88 10.57
CA PRO A 245 -25.16 -4.81 9.43
C PRO A 245 -26.28 -3.78 9.59
N GLN A 246 -26.69 -3.50 10.83
CA GLN A 246 -27.74 -2.54 11.16
C GLN A 246 -27.23 -1.09 11.11
N ASP A 247 -25.97 -0.87 11.49
CA ASP A 247 -25.32 0.44 11.59
C ASP A 247 -24.49 0.78 10.34
N TRP A 248 -25.03 0.45 9.17
CA TRP A 248 -24.36 0.64 7.88
C TRP A 248 -24.09 2.11 7.51
N HIS A 249 -24.78 3.06 8.17
CA HIS A 249 -24.53 4.49 8.00
C HIS A 249 -23.14 4.90 8.50
N ASP A 250 -22.60 4.15 9.46
CA ASP A 250 -21.28 4.37 10.05
C ASP A 250 -20.19 3.52 9.39
N THR A 251 -20.49 2.90 8.23
CA THR A 251 -19.50 2.17 7.44
C THR A 251 -18.42 3.11 6.92
N LEU A 252 -17.17 2.69 7.07
CA LEU A 252 -15.98 3.37 6.56
C LEU A 252 -15.34 2.56 5.44
N PHE A 253 -14.85 3.26 4.42
CA PHE A 253 -14.10 2.67 3.31
C PHE A 253 -12.66 3.17 3.34
N TYR A 254 -11.73 2.27 3.57
CA TYR A 254 -10.30 2.53 3.55
C TYR A 254 -9.74 2.22 2.17
N GLY A 255 -9.34 3.24 1.42
CA GLY A 255 -8.76 3.09 0.09
C GLY A 255 -7.26 3.33 0.08
N VAL A 256 -6.52 2.46 -0.60
CA VAL A 256 -5.09 2.64 -0.90
C VAL A 256 -4.94 3.21 -2.30
N PHE A 257 -4.23 4.33 -2.43
CA PHE A 257 -4.03 5.02 -3.69
C PHE A 257 -2.56 5.25 -3.99
N THR A 258 -2.25 5.30 -5.28
CA THR A 258 -1.00 5.81 -5.82
C THR A 258 -1.31 6.95 -6.79
N SER A 259 -0.35 7.83 -7.04
CA SER A 259 -0.47 8.80 -8.14
C SER A 259 -0.21 8.13 -9.50
N GLN A 260 -0.72 8.67 -10.61
CA GLN A 260 -0.23 8.27 -11.94
C GLN A 260 0.98 9.11 -12.40
N TRP A 261 1.26 10.23 -11.72
CA TRP A 261 2.35 11.16 -12.04
C TRP A 261 3.71 10.68 -11.50
N HIS A 262 3.95 9.37 -11.49
CA HIS A 262 5.16 8.71 -10.96
C HIS A 262 6.47 9.03 -11.69
N ARG A 263 6.48 9.95 -12.68
CA ARG A 263 7.73 10.40 -13.31
C ARG A 263 8.38 11.51 -12.47
N GLY A 264 8.94 11.10 -11.33
CA GLY A 264 9.77 11.94 -10.45
C GLY A 264 9.57 11.64 -8.97
N THR A 265 10.68 11.32 -8.26
CA THR A 265 11.01 11.32 -6.80
C THR A 265 9.97 11.05 -5.70
N THR A 266 8.68 10.84 -5.98
CA THR A 266 7.64 10.48 -5.01
C THR A 266 6.85 9.28 -5.51
N GLU A 267 7.44 8.10 -5.38
CA GLU A 267 6.80 6.78 -5.58
C GLU A 267 5.91 6.38 -4.37
N GLY A 268 5.23 7.35 -3.79
CA GLY A 268 4.49 7.19 -2.54
C GLY A 268 3.09 6.63 -2.72
N SER A 269 2.61 5.97 -1.66
CA SER A 269 1.21 5.60 -1.49
C SER A 269 0.50 6.51 -0.49
N ALA A 270 -0.80 6.72 -0.72
CA ALA A 270 -1.70 7.38 0.21
C ALA A 270 -2.79 6.40 0.67
N VAL A 271 -3.19 6.49 1.94
CA VAL A 271 -4.36 5.81 2.47
C VAL A 271 -5.39 6.88 2.82
N CYS A 272 -6.58 6.74 2.26
CA CYS A 272 -7.68 7.68 2.39
C CYS A 272 -8.92 6.96 2.95
N VAL A 273 -9.69 7.64 3.78
CA VAL A 273 -10.93 7.11 4.38
C VAL A 273 -12.13 7.86 3.81
N PHE A 274 -13.14 7.12 3.36
CA PHE A 274 -14.41 7.65 2.88
C PHE A 274 -15.54 7.18 3.79
N THR A 275 -16.51 8.05 4.06
CA THR A 275 -17.68 7.72 4.87
C THR A 275 -18.87 7.35 4.00
N MET A 276 -19.76 6.48 4.48
CA MET A 276 -21.03 6.20 3.77
C MET A 276 -21.87 7.47 3.58
N LYS A 277 -21.79 8.43 4.50
CA LYS A 277 -22.46 9.73 4.37
C LYS A 277 -21.98 10.50 3.13
N ASP A 278 -20.68 10.55 2.88
CA ASP A 278 -20.13 11.24 1.70
C ASP A 278 -20.49 10.52 0.40
N VAL A 279 -20.55 9.19 0.44
CA VAL A 279 -21.05 8.38 -0.67
C VAL A 279 -22.51 8.75 -0.96
N GLN A 280 -23.40 8.69 0.03
CA GLN A 280 -24.80 9.06 -0.12
C GLN A 280 -25.00 10.49 -0.64
N ASN A 281 -24.22 11.45 -0.13
CA ASN A 281 -24.27 12.82 -0.59
C ASN A 281 -23.95 12.93 -2.10
N ALA A 282 -22.98 12.17 -2.59
CA ALA A 282 -22.66 12.13 -4.03
C ALA A 282 -23.80 11.50 -4.86
N PHE A 283 -24.37 10.37 -4.42
CA PHE A 283 -25.47 9.68 -5.15
C PHE A 283 -26.80 10.43 -5.12
N ASN A 284 -27.01 11.27 -4.10
CA ASN A 284 -28.15 12.18 -4.00
C ASN A 284 -27.93 13.51 -4.74
N GLY A 285 -26.74 13.75 -5.28
CA GLY A 285 -26.35 14.97 -6.00
C GLY A 285 -26.86 15.08 -7.43
N LEU A 286 -26.24 15.96 -8.23
CA LEU A 286 -26.57 16.12 -9.65
C LEU A 286 -25.92 15.03 -10.50
N TYR A 287 -26.48 14.77 -11.68
CA TYR A 287 -25.92 13.83 -12.66
C TYR A 287 -25.00 14.55 -13.63
N LYS A 288 -24.12 13.80 -14.29
CA LYS A 288 -23.34 14.23 -15.44
C LYS A 288 -23.87 13.58 -16.70
N GLU A 289 -23.88 14.36 -17.77
CA GLU A 289 -24.21 13.93 -19.12
C GLU A 289 -23.00 14.17 -20.02
N VAL A 290 -22.81 13.31 -21.00
CA VAL A 290 -21.74 13.46 -22.00
C VAL A 290 -22.32 14.03 -23.28
N ASN A 291 -21.71 15.09 -23.79
CA ASN A 291 -22.06 15.62 -25.10
C ASN A 291 -21.43 14.70 -26.14
N ARG A 292 -22.24 14.00 -26.93
CA ARG A 292 -21.74 13.00 -27.88
C ARG A 292 -20.92 13.62 -29.03
N GLU A 293 -21.14 14.90 -29.34
CA GLU A 293 -20.42 15.61 -30.40
C GLU A 293 -19.06 16.10 -29.90
N THR A 294 -19.02 16.75 -28.73
CA THR A 294 -17.78 17.33 -28.19
C THR A 294 -17.00 16.38 -27.27
N GLN A 295 -17.59 15.25 -26.88
CA GLN A 295 -17.10 14.31 -25.87
C GLN A 295 -16.81 14.97 -24.50
N GLN A 296 -17.43 16.12 -24.22
CA GLN A 296 -17.31 16.84 -22.96
C GLN A 296 -18.42 16.46 -21.98
N TRP A 297 -18.10 16.42 -20.70
CA TRP A 297 -19.05 16.14 -19.62
C TRP A 297 -19.60 17.43 -19.04
N TYR A 298 -20.91 17.48 -18.83
CA TYR A 298 -21.62 18.63 -18.24
C TYR A 298 -22.55 18.18 -17.13
N THR A 299 -22.80 19.10 -16.20
CA THR A 299 -23.72 18.89 -15.09
C THR A 299 -25.16 19.03 -15.59
N VAL A 300 -25.99 18.05 -15.26
CA VAL A 300 -27.43 18.08 -15.55
C VAL A 300 -28.12 19.04 -14.59
N THR A 301 -28.66 20.13 -15.13
CA THR A 301 -29.44 21.14 -14.40
C THR A 301 -30.94 21.09 -14.72
N HIS A 302 -31.34 20.32 -15.72
CA HIS A 302 -32.74 20.15 -16.10
C HIS A 302 -33.48 19.16 -15.18
N ALA A 303 -34.80 19.15 -15.25
CA ALA A 303 -35.65 18.35 -14.37
C ALA A 303 -35.35 16.83 -14.46
N VAL A 304 -34.98 16.23 -13.33
CA VAL A 304 -34.75 14.79 -13.16
C VAL A 304 -36.11 14.08 -13.01
N PRO A 305 -36.36 12.96 -13.72
CA PRO A 305 -37.64 12.26 -13.65
C PRO A 305 -37.86 11.57 -12.29
N THR A 306 -39.13 11.25 -11.98
CA THR A 306 -39.54 10.57 -10.75
C THR A 306 -40.16 9.19 -11.04
N PRO A 307 -39.86 8.13 -10.25
CA PRO A 307 -38.90 8.07 -9.14
C PRO A 307 -37.46 8.32 -9.61
N ARG A 308 -36.60 8.74 -8.69
CA ARG A 308 -35.24 9.19 -8.99
C ARG A 308 -34.43 8.07 -9.70
N PRO A 309 -33.82 8.34 -10.87
CA PRO A 309 -33.00 7.36 -11.59
C PRO A 309 -31.88 6.79 -10.73
N GLY A 310 -31.71 5.47 -10.77
CA GLY A 310 -30.69 4.77 -9.98
C GLY A 310 -31.08 4.51 -8.53
N ALA A 311 -32.21 5.07 -8.06
CA ALA A 311 -32.68 4.87 -6.70
C ALA A 311 -33.53 3.59 -6.57
N CYS A 312 -33.69 3.20 -5.32
CA CYS A 312 -34.31 1.95 -4.92
C CYS A 312 -35.82 2.07 -4.86
N ILE A 313 -36.51 0.95 -5.05
CA ILE A 313 -37.96 0.90 -4.91
C ILE A 313 -38.35 1.08 -3.43
N THR A 314 -38.74 2.31 -3.08
CA THR A 314 -39.20 2.70 -1.74
C THR A 314 -40.70 2.50 -1.57
N ASN A 315 -41.21 2.63 -0.33
CA ASN A 315 -42.66 2.59 -0.06
C ASN A 315 -43.44 3.65 -0.89
N SER A 316 -42.87 4.85 -1.07
CA SER A 316 -43.46 5.89 -1.92
C SER A 316 -43.55 5.53 -3.41
N ALA A 317 -42.69 4.62 -3.89
CA ALA A 317 -42.78 4.08 -5.25
C ALA A 317 -43.86 2.99 -5.33
N ARG A 318 -43.99 2.17 -4.28
CA ARG A 318 -45.03 1.13 -4.16
C ARG A 318 -46.44 1.72 -4.12
N GLU A 319 -46.64 2.83 -3.42
CA GLU A 319 -47.90 3.60 -3.42
C GLU A 319 -48.29 4.07 -4.83
N ARG A 320 -47.31 4.31 -5.70
CA ARG A 320 -47.49 4.66 -7.12
C ARG A 320 -47.53 3.43 -8.03
N ARG A 321 -47.80 2.24 -7.49
CA ARG A 321 -47.89 0.96 -8.20
C ARG A 321 -46.57 0.52 -8.87
N ILE A 322 -45.42 1.00 -8.37
CA ILE A 322 -44.09 0.53 -8.79
C ILE A 322 -43.55 -0.38 -7.70
N SER A 323 -43.72 -1.69 -7.89
CA SER A 323 -43.34 -2.73 -6.92
C SER A 323 -42.01 -3.42 -7.24
N SER A 324 -41.54 -3.33 -8.49
CA SER A 324 -40.29 -3.87 -9.02
C SER A 324 -39.66 -2.90 -10.03
N SER A 325 -38.36 -3.05 -10.31
CA SER A 325 -37.64 -2.31 -11.36
C SER A 325 -38.24 -2.50 -12.76
N LEU A 326 -38.90 -3.64 -13.02
CA LEU A 326 -39.58 -3.91 -14.30
C LEU A 326 -40.68 -2.87 -14.59
N GLN A 327 -41.31 -2.35 -13.53
CA GLN A 327 -42.41 -1.38 -13.61
C GLN A 327 -41.92 0.08 -13.61
N LEU A 328 -40.61 0.31 -13.67
CA LEU A 328 -40.07 1.67 -13.74
C LEU A 328 -40.47 2.34 -15.07
N PRO A 329 -40.92 3.60 -15.05
CA PRO A 329 -41.28 4.31 -16.27
C PRO A 329 -40.11 4.42 -17.26
N ASP A 330 -40.36 4.21 -18.55
CA ASP A 330 -39.34 4.30 -19.61
C ASP A 330 -38.59 5.64 -19.61
N ARG A 331 -39.22 6.75 -19.17
CA ARG A 331 -38.57 8.05 -19.02
C ARG A 331 -37.44 8.03 -17.98
N VAL A 332 -37.62 7.31 -16.87
CA VAL A 332 -36.60 7.14 -15.82
C VAL A 332 -35.44 6.29 -16.35
N LEU A 333 -35.76 5.20 -17.05
CA LEU A 333 -34.76 4.25 -17.56
C LEU A 333 -33.94 4.84 -18.73
N ASN A 334 -34.57 5.61 -19.63
CA ASN A 334 -33.88 6.33 -20.69
C ASN A 334 -32.98 7.42 -20.13
N PHE A 335 -33.42 8.14 -19.08
CA PHE A 335 -32.55 9.09 -18.40
C PHE A 335 -31.32 8.36 -17.82
N LEU A 336 -31.51 7.31 -17.03
CA LEU A 336 -30.40 6.59 -16.40
C LEU A 336 -29.35 6.07 -17.41
N LYS A 337 -29.82 5.56 -18.55
CA LYS A 337 -28.96 5.02 -19.62
C LYS A 337 -27.88 6.01 -20.07
N ASP A 338 -28.23 7.30 -20.13
CA ASP A 338 -27.32 8.36 -20.57
C ASP A 338 -26.70 9.14 -19.38
N HIS A 339 -27.15 8.90 -18.14
CA HIS A 339 -26.81 9.66 -16.93
C HIS A 339 -26.40 8.76 -15.75
N PHE A 340 -25.41 7.90 -15.94
CA PHE A 340 -24.93 7.00 -14.88
C PHE A 340 -23.78 7.56 -14.03
N LEU A 341 -23.19 8.69 -14.42
CA LEU A 341 -22.09 9.33 -13.69
C LEU A 341 -22.63 10.48 -12.83
N MET A 342 -22.25 10.52 -11.56
CA MET A 342 -22.59 11.63 -10.66
C MET A 342 -21.65 12.82 -10.88
N ASP A 343 -22.17 14.03 -10.70
CA ASP A 343 -21.39 15.28 -10.72
C ASP A 343 -20.57 15.46 -9.46
N GLY A 344 -21.19 15.16 -8.31
CA GLY A 344 -20.56 15.18 -7.00
C GLY A 344 -19.45 14.12 -6.87
N GLN A 345 -18.39 14.50 -6.16
CA GLN A 345 -17.26 13.61 -5.84
C GLN A 345 -17.38 13.12 -4.40
N VAL A 346 -17.01 11.87 -4.14
CA VAL A 346 -16.86 11.34 -2.79
C VAL A 346 -15.50 11.79 -2.26
N ARG A 347 -15.52 12.77 -1.36
CA ARG A 347 -14.30 13.30 -0.72
C ARG A 347 -13.83 12.37 0.39
N SER A 348 -12.52 12.23 0.53
CA SER A 348 -11.91 11.48 1.64
C SER A 348 -11.19 12.39 2.64
N GLN A 349 -10.96 11.82 3.81
CA GLN A 349 -9.91 12.24 4.73
C GLN A 349 -8.60 11.49 4.39
N LEU A 350 -7.51 12.21 4.16
CA LEU A 350 -6.17 11.62 4.04
C LEU A 350 -5.71 11.13 5.42
N LEU A 351 -5.43 9.84 5.53
CA LEU A 351 -5.06 9.19 6.79
C LEU A 351 -3.55 8.96 6.88
N LEU A 352 -2.93 8.42 5.83
CA LEU A 352 -1.50 8.13 5.79
C LEU A 352 -0.91 8.53 4.44
N LEU A 353 0.23 9.22 4.45
CA LEU A 353 1.07 9.43 3.28
C LEU A 353 2.41 8.76 3.52
N GLN A 354 2.77 7.80 2.66
CA GLN A 354 4.03 7.07 2.76
C GLN A 354 4.85 7.20 1.46
N PRO A 355 5.82 8.12 1.39
CA PRO A 355 6.61 8.37 0.18
C PRO A 355 7.54 7.22 -0.22
N ARG A 356 7.91 6.35 0.73
CA ARG A 356 8.93 5.30 0.55
C ARG A 356 8.36 3.89 0.40
N ALA A 357 7.04 3.73 0.50
CA ALA A 357 6.39 2.43 0.40
C ALA A 357 5.26 2.50 -0.62
N ARG A 358 5.23 1.49 -1.49
CA ARG A 358 4.17 1.29 -2.46
C ARG A 358 3.19 0.25 -1.92
N TYR A 359 2.14 0.72 -1.27
CA TYR A 359 1.07 -0.13 -0.76
C TYR A 359 0.21 -0.69 -1.90
N GLN A 360 -0.16 -1.95 -1.77
CA GLN A 360 -0.97 -2.70 -2.72
C GLN A 360 -2.25 -3.26 -2.11
N ARG A 361 -2.24 -3.54 -0.80
CA ARG A 361 -3.35 -4.16 -0.08
C ARG A 361 -3.56 -3.51 1.27
N VAL A 362 -4.81 -3.47 1.72
CA VAL A 362 -5.18 -2.99 3.05
C VAL A 362 -6.17 -3.94 3.72
N ALA A 363 -5.96 -4.20 5.01
CA ALA A 363 -6.96 -4.78 5.89
C ALA A 363 -7.02 -3.95 7.18
N VAL A 364 -8.21 -3.74 7.75
CA VAL A 364 -8.36 -2.93 8.96
C VAL A 364 -9.07 -3.72 10.04
N HIS A 365 -8.54 -3.67 11.26
CA HIS A 365 -9.15 -4.27 12.44
C HIS A 365 -9.53 -3.16 13.44
N ARG A 366 -10.80 -3.09 13.82
CA ARG A 366 -11.24 -2.28 14.95
C ARG A 366 -10.98 -3.01 16.26
N VAL A 367 -10.02 -2.53 17.04
CA VAL A 367 -9.52 -3.18 18.25
C VAL A 367 -9.89 -2.36 19.48
N ARG A 368 -10.39 -3.03 20.53
CA ARG A 368 -10.63 -2.40 21.83
C ARG A 368 -9.34 -2.40 22.65
N GLY A 369 -8.76 -1.23 22.86
CA GLY A 369 -7.69 -1.00 23.85
C GLY A 369 -8.26 -0.93 25.28
N LEU A 370 -7.42 -0.56 26.25
CA LEU A 370 -7.84 -0.45 27.66
C LEU A 370 -8.86 0.68 27.87
N HIS A 371 -8.71 1.79 27.14
CA HIS A 371 -9.51 3.00 27.34
C HIS A 371 -10.39 3.37 26.13
N ARG A 372 -9.92 3.07 24.91
CA ARG A 372 -10.58 3.46 23.65
C ARG A 372 -10.47 2.36 22.60
N THR A 373 -11.27 2.48 21.56
CA THR A 373 -11.19 1.64 20.36
C THR A 373 -10.34 2.31 19.29
N TYR A 374 -9.50 1.53 18.62
CA TYR A 374 -8.59 2.00 17.59
C TYR A 374 -8.78 1.20 16.31
N ASP A 375 -8.61 1.86 15.17
CA ASP A 375 -8.54 1.20 13.88
C ASP A 375 -7.06 0.91 13.58
N VAL A 376 -6.73 -0.39 13.52
CA VAL A 376 -5.38 -0.89 13.21
C VAL A 376 -5.35 -1.34 11.75
N LEU A 377 -4.47 -0.72 10.97
CA LEU A 377 -4.27 -0.97 9.55
C LEU A 377 -3.13 -1.97 9.34
N PHE A 378 -3.37 -2.94 8.48
CA PHE A 378 -2.40 -3.87 7.93
C PHE A 378 -2.21 -3.56 6.44
N LEU A 379 -1.04 -3.06 6.07
CA LEU A 379 -0.75 -2.54 4.74
C LEU A 379 0.32 -3.42 4.07
N GLY A 380 -0.08 -4.11 3.00
CA GLY A 380 0.82 -4.95 2.21
C GLY A 380 1.52 -4.13 1.13
N THR A 381 2.83 -4.26 0.97
CA THR A 381 3.63 -3.50 0.00
C THR A 381 3.93 -4.30 -1.27
N GLY A 382 4.41 -3.59 -2.30
CA GLY A 382 4.82 -4.19 -3.56
C GLY A 382 6.14 -4.97 -3.54
N ASP A 383 6.90 -4.87 -2.46
CA ASP A 383 8.16 -5.56 -2.24
C ASP A 383 8.09 -6.60 -1.10
N GLY A 384 6.89 -7.00 -0.70
CA GLY A 384 6.68 -8.16 0.18
C GLY A 384 6.75 -7.86 1.67
N ARG A 385 6.63 -6.58 2.04
CA ARG A 385 6.54 -6.13 3.43
C ARG A 385 5.09 -5.97 3.86
N LEU A 386 4.89 -6.08 5.16
CA LEU A 386 3.64 -5.81 5.85
C LEU A 386 3.90 -4.74 6.89
N HIS A 387 3.20 -3.61 6.78
CA HIS A 387 3.24 -2.56 7.79
C HIS A 387 1.99 -2.70 8.66
N LYS A 388 2.18 -2.67 9.98
CA LYS A 388 1.08 -2.52 10.94
C LYS A 388 1.10 -1.09 11.45
N ALA A 389 -0.04 -0.42 11.39
CA ALA A 389 -0.16 0.96 11.83
C ALA A 389 -1.45 1.18 12.60
N VAL A 390 -1.47 2.14 13.51
CA VAL A 390 -2.66 2.52 14.29
C VAL A 390 -3.02 3.97 13.99
N ASP A 391 -4.32 4.21 13.77
CA ASP A 391 -4.85 5.56 13.76
C ASP A 391 -5.05 6.07 15.20
N VAL A 392 -4.31 7.13 15.57
CA VAL A 392 -4.45 7.81 16.86
C VAL A 392 -5.20 9.14 16.74
N GLY A 393 -5.94 9.33 15.64
CA GLY A 393 -6.78 10.49 15.34
C GLY A 393 -6.00 11.72 14.84
N SER A 394 -4.92 12.09 15.52
CA SER A 394 -4.05 13.21 15.11
C SER A 394 -3.01 12.83 14.05
N ARG A 395 -2.61 11.56 14.04
CA ARG A 395 -1.63 10.98 13.12
C ARG A 395 -1.84 9.47 13.04
N VAL A 396 -1.26 8.86 12.02
CA VAL A 396 -1.05 7.41 11.99
C VAL A 396 0.32 7.10 12.54
N HIS A 397 0.40 6.11 13.44
CA HIS A 397 1.66 5.60 13.98
C HIS A 397 1.94 4.21 13.40
N ILE A 398 3.09 4.02 12.75
CA ILE A 398 3.49 2.73 12.16
C ILE A 398 4.23 1.92 13.24
N ILE A 399 3.54 0.93 13.80
CA ILE A 399 3.97 0.09 14.92
C ILE A 399 5.11 -0.86 14.52
N GLU A 400 5.00 -1.51 13.37
CA GLU A 400 5.99 -2.50 12.94
C GLU A 400 6.02 -2.70 11.42
N GLU A 401 7.22 -3.03 10.92
CA GLU A 401 7.48 -3.54 9.57
C GLU A 401 7.91 -5.00 9.63
N LEU A 402 7.23 -5.86 8.87
CA LEU A 402 7.57 -7.27 8.73
C LEU A 402 7.87 -7.61 7.27
N GLN A 403 9.07 -8.12 6.98
CA GLN A 403 9.39 -8.69 5.66
C GLN A 403 8.83 -10.12 5.57
N ILE A 404 7.58 -10.23 5.08
CA ILE A 404 6.83 -11.50 5.05
C ILE A 404 7.06 -12.31 3.76
N PHE A 405 7.50 -11.67 2.68
CA PHE A 405 7.96 -12.32 1.45
C PHE A 405 9.33 -11.78 1.03
N PRO A 406 10.12 -12.48 0.21
CA PRO A 406 11.38 -11.95 -0.30
C PRO A 406 11.18 -10.65 -1.12
N PRO A 407 12.17 -9.73 -1.13
CA PRO A 407 12.11 -8.52 -1.95
C PRO A 407 11.78 -8.83 -3.41
N GLY A 408 10.91 -8.02 -4.01
CA GLY A 408 10.40 -8.20 -5.37
C GLY A 408 9.14 -9.09 -5.48
N GLN A 409 8.69 -9.68 -4.37
CA GLN A 409 7.40 -10.38 -4.31
C GLN A 409 6.32 -9.52 -3.63
N PRO A 410 5.34 -8.99 -4.37
CA PRO A 410 4.29 -8.16 -3.81
C PRO A 410 3.34 -8.94 -2.91
N VAL A 411 2.78 -8.27 -1.91
CA VAL A 411 1.62 -8.80 -1.17
C VAL A 411 0.40 -8.74 -2.07
N GLN A 412 0.00 -9.90 -2.58
CA GLN A 412 -1.11 -10.05 -3.53
C GLN A 412 -2.46 -10.25 -2.87
N SER A 413 -2.54 -10.64 -1.60
CA SER A 413 -3.81 -10.75 -0.89
C SER A 413 -3.59 -10.64 0.60
N LEU A 414 -4.56 -10.05 1.30
CA LEU A 414 -4.64 -9.98 2.75
C LEU A 414 -6.03 -10.45 3.17
N LEU A 415 -6.08 -11.34 4.16
CA LEU A 415 -7.32 -11.83 4.75
C LEU A 415 -7.15 -11.85 6.27
N LEU A 416 -7.98 -11.10 6.98
CA LEU A 416 -7.93 -10.96 8.43
C LEU A 416 -8.94 -11.89 9.10
N ASP A 417 -8.48 -12.69 10.06
CA ASP A 417 -9.30 -13.44 11.01
C ASP A 417 -9.24 -12.71 12.37
N THR A 418 -10.24 -11.86 12.60
CA THR A 418 -10.35 -11.08 13.84
C THR A 418 -10.60 -11.96 15.07
N GLY A 419 -11.28 -13.11 14.89
CA GLY A 419 -11.62 -14.01 15.99
C GLY A 419 -10.42 -14.76 16.55
N LYS A 420 -9.47 -15.16 15.68
CA LYS A 420 -8.22 -15.82 16.09
C LYS A 420 -7.04 -14.85 16.26
N GLY A 421 -7.18 -13.59 15.85
CA GLY A 421 -6.06 -12.64 15.85
C GLY A 421 -4.98 -13.02 14.84
N LEU A 422 -5.38 -13.46 13.65
CA LEU A 422 -4.48 -13.91 12.58
C LEU A 422 -4.71 -13.12 11.30
N LEU A 423 -3.63 -12.83 10.58
CA LEU A 423 -3.64 -12.26 9.25
C LEU A 423 -3.00 -13.26 8.28
N TYR A 424 -3.73 -13.61 7.23
CA TYR A 424 -3.22 -14.40 6.12
C TYR A 424 -2.81 -13.48 4.98
N ALA A 425 -1.59 -13.64 4.49
CA ALA A 425 -1.09 -12.90 3.34
C ALA A 425 -0.63 -13.87 2.25
N ALA A 426 -0.87 -13.53 0.98
CA ALA A 426 -0.47 -14.34 -0.16
C ALA A 426 0.38 -13.55 -1.16
N SER A 427 1.28 -14.26 -1.85
CA SER A 427 2.12 -13.71 -2.92
C SER A 427 2.29 -14.73 -4.06
N TYR A 428 3.23 -14.46 -4.97
CA TYR A 428 3.53 -15.37 -6.08
C TYR A 428 4.08 -16.71 -5.62
N SER A 429 4.84 -16.77 -4.52
CA SER A 429 5.54 -17.98 -4.10
C SER A 429 4.88 -18.76 -2.97
N SER A 430 4.07 -18.11 -2.15
CA SER A 430 3.57 -18.72 -0.91
C SER A 430 2.43 -17.92 -0.28
N VAL A 431 1.80 -18.55 0.70
CA VAL A 431 0.91 -17.94 1.69
C VAL A 431 1.61 -17.95 3.04
N VAL A 432 1.38 -16.91 3.85
CA VAL A 432 1.89 -16.80 5.22
C VAL A 432 0.75 -16.51 6.19
N GLN A 433 0.89 -17.02 7.41
CA GLN A 433 0.00 -16.76 8.54
C GLN A 433 0.76 -15.97 9.60
N VAL A 434 0.31 -14.74 9.85
CA VAL A 434 0.96 -13.74 10.70
C VAL A 434 0.05 -13.40 11.89
N PRO A 435 0.50 -13.58 13.14
CA PRO A 435 -0.23 -13.08 14.31
C PRO A 435 -0.35 -11.55 14.28
N VAL A 436 -1.52 -11.02 14.63
CA VAL A 436 -1.79 -9.57 14.62
C VAL A 436 -0.91 -8.78 15.59
N ALA A 437 -0.37 -9.44 16.62
CA ALA A 437 0.56 -8.85 17.59
C ALA A 437 1.45 -9.94 18.22
N ASN A 438 2.65 -9.56 18.67
CA ASN A 438 3.49 -10.36 19.56
C ASN A 438 3.98 -9.48 20.72
N CYS A 439 3.14 -9.33 21.75
CA CYS A 439 3.45 -8.45 22.88
C CYS A 439 4.67 -8.90 23.68
N SER A 440 5.08 -10.17 23.58
CA SER A 440 6.30 -10.69 24.23
C SER A 440 7.59 -10.07 23.68
N LEU A 441 7.52 -9.40 22.53
CA LEU A 441 8.61 -8.60 21.97
C LEU A 441 9.01 -7.44 22.89
N TYR A 442 8.04 -6.88 23.60
CA TYR A 442 8.22 -5.71 24.46
C TYR A 442 8.56 -6.15 25.89
N GLN A 443 9.84 -6.08 26.23
CA GLN A 443 10.37 -6.67 27.46
C GLN A 443 10.23 -5.77 28.69
N SER A 444 10.17 -4.44 28.50
CA SER A 444 9.99 -3.47 29.58
C SER A 444 8.67 -2.71 29.49
N CYS A 445 8.30 -2.01 30.57
CA CYS A 445 7.15 -1.11 30.57
C CYS A 445 7.29 -0.03 29.49
N GLY A 446 8.49 0.53 29.35
CA GLY A 446 8.79 1.51 28.32
C GLY A 446 8.58 0.96 26.92
N ASP A 447 9.17 -0.19 26.60
CA ASP A 447 9.01 -0.85 25.30
C ASP A 447 7.53 -1.10 24.96
N CYS A 448 6.75 -1.55 25.95
CA CYS A 448 5.34 -1.90 25.76
C CYS A 448 4.45 -0.67 25.51
N VAL A 449 4.71 0.44 26.23
CA VAL A 449 3.95 1.69 26.07
C VAL A 449 4.40 2.47 24.84
N LEU A 450 5.72 2.57 24.58
CA LEU A 450 6.28 3.25 23.41
C LEU A 450 5.90 2.57 22.08
N ALA A 451 5.68 1.25 22.10
CA ALA A 451 5.20 0.53 20.93
C ALA A 451 3.82 0.99 20.43
N ARG A 452 3.00 1.61 21.31
CA ARG A 452 1.65 2.09 21.00
C ARG A 452 0.80 1.04 20.28
N ASP A 453 0.94 -0.23 20.66
CA ASP A 453 0.24 -1.34 20.04
C ASP A 453 -1.09 -1.60 20.79
N PRO A 454 -2.27 -1.37 20.18
CA PRO A 454 -3.57 -1.54 20.86
C PRO A 454 -3.84 -2.95 21.35
N TYR A 455 -3.17 -3.95 20.79
CA TYR A 455 -3.28 -5.34 21.21
C TYR A 455 -2.48 -5.64 22.49
N CYS A 456 -1.55 -4.76 22.88
CA CYS A 456 -0.57 -5.00 23.93
C CYS A 456 -0.72 -4.01 25.08
N ALA A 457 -0.58 -4.51 26.30
CA ALA A 457 -0.60 -3.71 27.51
C ALA A 457 0.37 -4.27 28.55
N TRP A 458 0.96 -3.38 29.36
CA TRP A 458 1.92 -3.76 30.38
C TRP A 458 1.19 -4.28 31.63
N SER A 459 1.52 -5.51 32.01
CA SER A 459 0.96 -6.21 33.18
C SER A 459 2.05 -6.44 34.20
N ARG A 460 2.16 -5.57 35.21
CA ARG A 460 3.11 -5.61 36.35
C ARG A 460 4.59 -5.74 35.96
N SER A 461 4.97 -6.87 35.37
CA SER A 461 6.35 -7.26 35.01
C SER A 461 6.54 -7.67 33.55
N ARG A 462 5.48 -7.78 32.73
CA ARG A 462 5.63 -8.14 31.31
C ARG A 462 4.52 -7.54 30.45
N CYS A 463 4.83 -7.28 29.19
CA CYS A 463 3.83 -6.89 28.20
C CYS A 463 3.00 -8.11 27.79
N ARG A 464 1.68 -7.98 27.76
CA ARG A 464 0.74 -9.06 27.46
C ARG A 464 -0.32 -8.61 26.47
N HIS A 465 -0.91 -9.60 25.80
CA HIS A 465 -2.05 -9.35 24.94
C HIS A 465 -3.29 -8.95 25.75
N ILE A 466 -4.00 -7.91 25.31
CA ILE A 466 -5.12 -7.31 26.04
C ILE A 466 -6.30 -8.26 26.23
N SER A 467 -6.46 -9.28 25.38
CA SER A 467 -7.50 -10.31 25.56
C SER A 467 -7.36 -11.10 26.86
N LEU A 468 -6.17 -11.07 27.50
CA LEU A 468 -5.92 -11.70 28.79
C LEU A 468 -6.26 -10.78 29.98
N TYR A 469 -6.63 -9.52 29.72
CA TYR A 469 -6.98 -8.56 30.77
C TYR A 469 -8.35 -8.88 31.35
N GLN A 470 -8.38 -9.13 32.66
CA GLN A 470 -9.60 -9.35 33.43
C GLN A 470 -9.70 -8.26 34.50
N PRO A 471 -10.59 -7.26 34.33
CA PRO A 471 -10.67 -6.12 35.24
C PRO A 471 -10.95 -6.51 36.70
N GLU A 472 -11.79 -7.53 36.89
CA GLU A 472 -12.28 -7.94 38.22
C GLU A 472 -11.23 -8.69 39.06
N THR A 473 -10.30 -9.39 38.42
CA THR A 473 -9.24 -10.17 39.10
C THR A 473 -7.90 -9.42 39.15
N ALA A 474 -7.77 -8.33 38.39
CA ALA A 474 -6.57 -7.53 38.31
C ALA A 474 -6.39 -6.67 39.57
N SER A 475 -5.58 -7.15 40.50
CA SER A 475 -5.20 -6.42 41.72
C SER A 475 -4.45 -5.10 41.48
N ARG A 476 -3.98 -4.83 40.24
CA ARG A 476 -3.51 -3.52 39.77
C ARG A 476 -3.92 -3.33 38.31
N PRO A 477 -4.27 -2.11 37.87
CA PRO A 477 -4.65 -1.86 36.48
C PRO A 477 -3.47 -2.13 35.54
N TRP A 478 -3.77 -2.70 34.38
CA TRP A 478 -2.80 -2.81 33.28
C TRP A 478 -2.57 -1.41 32.69
N ILE A 479 -1.40 -1.21 32.10
CA ILE A 479 -0.97 0.09 31.59
C ILE A 479 -0.91 0.03 30.06
N GLN A 480 -1.54 1.01 29.41
CA GLN A 480 -1.48 1.21 27.96
C GLN A 480 -1.72 2.69 27.67
N ASP A 481 -0.92 3.28 26.79
CA ASP A 481 -1.13 4.64 26.27
C ASP A 481 -0.70 4.69 24.80
N ILE A 482 -1.68 4.76 23.91
CA ILE A 482 -1.47 4.67 22.45
C ILE A 482 -1.26 6.08 21.88
N GLU A 483 -1.97 7.07 22.41
CA GLU A 483 -1.98 8.44 21.93
C GLU A 483 -0.73 9.20 22.38
N GLY A 484 -0.41 9.15 23.67
CA GLY A 484 0.68 9.92 24.28
C GLY A 484 2.01 9.18 24.31
N ALA A 485 1.98 7.88 24.57
CA ALA A 485 3.13 7.08 25.00
C ALA A 485 3.85 7.65 26.24
N ASN A 486 3.06 8.09 27.23
CA ASN A 486 3.52 8.69 28.47
C ASN A 486 4.14 7.66 29.43
N THR A 487 5.37 7.27 29.14
CA THR A 487 6.14 6.36 29.97
C THR A 487 6.54 6.97 31.33
N MET A 488 6.73 8.28 31.39
CA MET A 488 7.24 8.96 32.59
C MET A 488 6.26 8.86 33.77
N ASP A 489 4.96 9.04 33.52
CA ASP A 489 3.96 8.92 34.58
C ASP A 489 3.59 7.46 34.83
N LEU A 490 3.43 6.68 33.75
CA LEU A 490 2.85 5.34 33.84
C LEU A 490 3.86 4.29 34.31
N CYS A 491 5.10 4.33 33.83
CA CYS A 491 6.10 3.33 34.16
C CYS A 491 6.83 3.64 35.47
N ASN A 492 7.03 4.92 35.81
CA ASN A 492 7.70 5.29 37.07
C ASN A 492 6.78 5.15 38.30
N ALA A 493 5.47 5.37 38.16
CA ALA A 493 4.50 5.26 39.26
C ALA A 493 4.18 3.81 39.68
N SER A 494 4.59 2.80 38.90
CA SER A 494 4.32 1.39 39.18
C SER A 494 5.18 0.78 40.32
N SER A 495 6.08 1.59 40.90
CA SER A 495 6.93 1.26 42.06
C SER A 495 6.46 1.87 43.41
N PRO A 496 5.21 1.70 43.90
CA PRO A 496 4.91 1.96 45.30
C PRO A 496 5.10 0.65 46.09
N GLY A 497 6.22 0.55 46.80
CA GLY A 497 6.43 -0.48 47.82
C GLY A 497 7.78 -1.22 47.83
N SER A 498 8.91 -0.53 47.74
CA SER A 498 10.13 -0.96 48.42
C SER A 498 11.08 0.22 48.54
N ARG A 499 11.48 0.58 49.77
CA ARG A 499 12.72 1.33 50.04
C ARG A 499 13.92 0.40 49.84
N SER A 500 13.96 -0.27 48.69
CA SER A 500 15.13 -0.91 48.14
C SER A 500 15.42 -0.14 46.87
N SER A 501 16.63 0.39 46.77
CA SER A 501 17.22 0.89 45.53
C SER A 501 16.88 -0.06 44.37
N VAL A 502 15.94 0.32 43.51
CA VAL A 502 15.73 -0.27 42.18
C VAL A 502 15.43 0.90 41.22
N LEU A 503 16.39 1.82 41.15
CA LEU A 503 16.69 2.45 39.87
C LEU A 503 17.04 1.31 38.90
N THR A 504 16.40 1.27 37.73
CA THR A 504 16.89 0.56 36.53
C THR A 504 17.45 -0.83 36.78
N GLY A 505 16.64 -1.88 36.58
CA GLY A 505 17.10 -3.27 36.72
C GLY A 505 18.55 -3.44 36.28
N GLU A 506 19.43 -3.70 37.25
CA GLU A 506 20.84 -3.97 37.02
C GLU A 506 20.91 -5.22 36.15
N LYS A 507 20.91 -5.04 34.83
CA LYS A 507 21.48 -6.05 33.95
C LYS A 507 22.93 -6.16 34.41
N GLN A 508 23.25 -7.26 35.07
CA GLN A 508 24.61 -7.60 35.43
C GLN A 508 25.47 -7.41 34.19
N CYS A 509 26.50 -6.56 34.29
CA CYS A 509 27.34 -6.25 33.14
C CYS A 509 27.98 -7.54 32.64
N GLU A 510 27.81 -7.81 31.35
CA GLU A 510 28.34 -8.99 30.70
C GLU A 510 29.87 -8.89 30.71
N GLN A 511 30.54 -9.90 31.28
CA GLN A 511 31.99 -9.97 31.24
C GLN A 511 32.44 -10.38 29.84
N VAL A 512 33.20 -9.50 29.19
CA VAL A 512 33.69 -9.73 27.83
C VAL A 512 35.21 -9.70 27.87
N TYR A 513 35.87 -10.64 27.21
CA TYR A 513 37.33 -10.80 27.30
C TYR A 513 38.02 -10.30 26.03
N PHE A 514 39.09 -9.52 26.19
CA PHE A 514 39.82 -8.88 25.09
C PHE A 514 41.29 -9.26 25.16
N GLN A 515 41.88 -9.51 23.99
CA GLN A 515 43.33 -9.55 23.85
C GLN A 515 43.87 -8.12 23.67
N PRO A 516 45.03 -7.79 24.27
CA PRO A 516 45.67 -6.50 24.05
C PRO A 516 45.87 -6.21 22.55
N ASN A 517 45.68 -4.94 22.15
CA ASN A 517 45.83 -4.47 20.77
C ASN A 517 44.88 -5.09 19.74
N THR A 518 43.81 -5.78 20.18
CA THR A 518 42.75 -6.26 19.30
C THR A 518 41.58 -5.28 19.23
N VAL A 519 40.96 -5.19 18.06
CA VAL A 519 39.79 -4.35 17.84
C VAL A 519 38.54 -5.21 17.94
N ASN A 520 37.61 -4.80 18.77
CA ASN A 520 36.40 -5.54 19.07
C ASN A 520 35.19 -4.59 19.04
N THR A 521 34.00 -5.14 18.84
CA THR A 521 32.76 -4.37 18.73
C THR A 521 31.76 -4.82 19.79
N LEU A 522 31.34 -3.90 20.65
CA LEU A 522 30.28 -4.08 21.62
C LEU A 522 28.94 -3.66 21.01
N ALA A 523 28.00 -4.61 20.93
CA ALA A 523 26.72 -4.40 20.28
C ALA A 523 25.78 -3.55 21.14
N CYS A 524 24.96 -2.72 20.49
CA CYS A 524 23.80 -2.11 21.15
C CYS A 524 22.53 -2.27 20.30
N PRO A 525 21.84 -3.42 20.43
CA PRO A 525 20.63 -3.69 19.66
C PRO A 525 19.47 -2.88 20.23
N LEU A 526 19.03 -1.87 19.49
CA LEU A 526 17.78 -1.16 19.78
C LEU A 526 16.62 -1.87 19.10
N LEU A 527 15.53 -2.05 19.85
CA LEU A 527 14.27 -2.56 19.29
C LEU A 527 13.57 -1.49 18.44
N SER A 528 13.59 -0.25 18.91
CA SER A 528 12.94 0.89 18.26
C SER A 528 13.90 1.63 17.32
N ASN A 529 13.47 1.92 16.09
CA ASN A 529 14.17 2.80 15.16
C ASN A 529 13.91 4.29 15.46
N LEU A 530 12.95 4.60 16.33
CA LEU A 530 12.70 5.95 16.81
C LEU A 530 13.62 6.30 18.00
N ALA A 531 14.19 5.30 18.67
CA ALA A 531 15.10 5.48 19.76
C ALA A 531 16.50 5.90 19.30
N THR A 532 17.14 6.75 20.11
CA THR A 532 18.54 7.15 19.96
C THR A 532 19.42 6.42 20.96
N ARG A 533 20.68 6.15 20.59
CA ARG A 533 21.65 5.47 21.45
C ARG A 533 22.49 6.48 22.23
N LEU A 534 22.75 6.19 23.49
CA LEU A 534 23.74 6.89 24.32
C LEU A 534 24.68 5.87 24.94
N TRP A 535 25.96 5.98 24.61
CA TRP A 535 27.00 5.17 25.23
C TRP A 535 27.64 5.93 26.39
N LEU A 536 27.72 5.27 27.54
CA LEU A 536 28.43 5.73 28.72
C LEU A 536 29.62 4.81 29.02
N HIS A 537 30.74 5.40 29.43
CA HIS A 537 31.91 4.75 29.98
C HIS A 537 32.10 5.26 31.40
N ASN A 538 32.00 4.38 32.41
CA ASN A 538 32.00 4.74 33.82
C ASN A 538 31.08 5.95 34.13
N ASP A 539 29.82 5.84 33.69
CA ASP A 539 28.76 6.86 33.82
C ASP A 539 28.98 8.20 33.07
N LEU A 540 30.04 8.31 32.26
CA LEU A 540 30.32 9.49 31.45
C LEU A 540 30.08 9.21 29.95
N PRO A 541 29.53 10.14 29.17
CA PRO A 541 29.35 9.95 27.73
C PRO A 541 30.66 9.61 27.03
N VAL A 542 30.62 8.56 26.19
CA VAL A 542 31.79 8.18 25.39
C VAL A 542 32.11 9.29 24.39
N ASN A 543 33.27 9.91 24.57
CA ASN A 543 33.85 10.83 23.59
C ASN A 543 34.60 10.03 22.52
N ALA A 544 34.57 10.50 21.27
CA ALA A 544 35.33 9.87 20.18
C ALA A 544 36.83 9.95 20.48
N SER A 545 37.41 8.82 20.90
CA SER A 545 38.83 8.69 21.22
C SER A 545 39.48 7.64 20.32
N ALA A 546 40.81 7.53 20.37
CA ALA A 546 41.52 6.47 19.67
C ALA A 546 41.22 5.06 20.24
N SER A 547 40.82 4.97 21.51
CA SER A 547 40.53 3.70 22.18
C SER A 547 39.08 3.25 22.06
N CYS A 548 38.13 4.19 21.91
CA CYS A 548 36.70 3.91 21.86
C CYS A 548 36.00 4.81 20.83
N ARG A 549 35.21 4.23 19.93
CA ARG A 549 34.44 4.99 18.94
C ARG A 549 33.09 4.36 18.63
N VAL A 550 32.03 5.16 18.66
CA VAL A 550 30.70 4.73 18.20
C VAL A 550 30.67 4.68 16.67
N LEU A 551 30.31 3.52 16.12
CA LEU A 551 30.18 3.28 14.69
C LEU A 551 28.87 3.88 14.14
N PRO A 552 28.76 4.10 12.82
CA PRO A 552 27.49 4.49 12.18
C PRO A 552 26.35 3.50 12.41
N THR A 553 26.66 2.23 12.70
CA THR A 553 25.67 1.20 13.08
C THR A 553 25.07 1.44 14.47
N GLY A 554 25.74 2.24 15.30
CA GLY A 554 25.41 2.48 16.70
C GLY A 554 26.16 1.61 17.71
N ASP A 555 26.93 0.63 17.23
CA ASP A 555 27.77 -0.23 18.06
C ASP A 555 29.06 0.50 18.49
N LEU A 556 29.64 0.08 19.61
CA LEU A 556 30.87 0.66 20.13
C LEU A 556 32.09 -0.15 19.69
N LEU A 557 32.96 0.47 18.91
CA LEU A 557 34.28 -0.05 18.59
C LEU A 557 35.22 0.22 19.78
N LEU A 558 35.82 -0.84 20.31
CA LEU A 558 36.74 -0.80 21.45
C LEU A 558 38.09 -1.41 21.03
N VAL A 559 39.17 -0.67 21.29
CA VAL A 559 40.54 -1.15 21.09
C VAL A 559 41.07 -1.64 22.45
N GLY A 560 41.43 -2.92 22.54
CA GLY A 560 41.95 -3.52 23.76
C GLY A 560 43.23 -2.83 24.21
N SER A 561 43.20 -2.21 25.40
CA SER A 561 44.37 -1.61 26.05
C SER A 561 44.96 -2.57 27.08
N GLN A 562 46.16 -2.29 27.61
CA GLN A 562 46.76 -3.07 28.72
C GLN A 562 46.16 -2.74 30.09
N GLN A 563 45.29 -1.73 30.19
CA GLN A 563 44.66 -1.30 31.45
C GLN A 563 43.21 -1.79 31.53
N GLU A 564 42.65 -1.82 32.75
CA GLU A 564 41.23 -2.07 32.94
C GLU A 564 40.41 -1.06 32.15
N LEU A 565 39.58 -1.58 31.24
CA LEU A 565 38.84 -0.77 30.29
C LEU A 565 37.59 -0.14 30.91
N GLY A 566 37.24 -0.46 32.16
CA GLY A 566 36.07 0.06 32.87
C GLY A 566 34.74 -0.48 32.33
N VAL A 567 33.62 0.04 32.84
CA VAL A 567 32.28 -0.43 32.47
C VAL A 567 31.71 0.42 31.34
N PHE A 568 31.17 -0.25 30.32
CA PHE A 568 30.47 0.39 29.20
C PHE A 568 28.98 0.08 29.26
N GLN A 569 28.15 1.10 29.11
CA GLN A 569 26.70 0.98 29.11
C GLN A 569 26.11 1.60 27.86
N CYS A 570 25.18 0.90 27.22
CA CYS A 570 24.37 1.47 26.16
C CYS A 570 22.94 1.72 26.65
N TRP A 571 22.48 2.94 26.46
CA TRP A 571 21.15 3.41 26.82
C TRP A 571 20.34 3.74 25.57
N SER A 572 19.05 3.39 25.57
CA SER A 572 18.08 3.87 24.60
C SER A 572 17.38 5.12 25.13
N LEU A 573 17.17 6.11 24.27
CA LEU A 573 16.40 7.31 24.57
C LEU A 573 15.30 7.51 23.54
N GLU A 574 14.04 7.55 23.98
CA GLU A 574 12.86 7.74 23.13
C GLU A 574 11.76 8.47 23.92
N GLU A 575 11.24 9.57 23.38
CA GLU A 575 10.13 10.35 23.97
C GLU A 575 10.34 10.66 25.49
N GLY A 576 11.58 10.95 25.88
CA GLY A 576 11.96 11.25 27.27
C GLY A 576 12.17 10.02 28.17
N PHE A 577 11.88 8.81 27.69
CA PHE A 577 12.18 7.57 28.39
C PHE A 577 13.64 7.16 28.17
N ARG A 578 14.30 6.67 29.22
CA ARG A 578 15.65 6.09 29.13
C ARG A 578 15.68 4.67 29.66
N GLN A 579 16.33 3.76 28.96
CA GLN A 579 16.45 2.35 29.36
C GLN A 579 17.83 1.80 29.06
N LEU A 580 18.37 1.04 30.01
CA LEU A 580 19.63 0.32 29.84
C LEU A 580 19.41 -0.88 28.90
N VAL A 581 20.07 -0.85 27.74
CA VAL A 581 19.95 -1.87 26.69
C VAL A 581 20.99 -2.96 26.91
N ALA A 582 22.26 -2.57 27.08
CA ALA A 582 23.39 -3.46 27.28
C ALA A 582 24.36 -2.86 28.30
N CYS A 583 25.00 -3.71 29.10
CA CYS A 583 26.12 -3.35 29.97
C CYS A 583 27.25 -4.36 29.78
N TYR A 584 28.48 -3.87 29.65
CA TYR A 584 29.69 -4.66 29.40
C TYR A 584 30.78 -4.29 30.41
N ASP A 585 31.42 -5.30 30.99
CA ASP A 585 32.62 -5.18 31.82
C ASP A 585 33.81 -5.89 31.11
N PRO A 586 34.49 -5.20 30.18
CA PRO A 586 35.64 -5.72 29.46
C PRO A 586 36.83 -6.05 30.37
N LYS A 587 37.30 -7.30 30.33
CA LYS A 587 38.53 -7.78 30.98
C LYS A 587 39.61 -8.09 29.96
N VAL A 588 40.84 -7.66 30.25
CA VAL A 588 42.01 -7.93 29.40
C VAL A 588 42.62 -9.25 29.83
N VAL A 589 42.80 -10.19 28.89
CA VAL A 589 43.49 -11.46 29.13
C VAL A 589 44.89 -11.34 28.57
N GLU A 590 45.90 -11.37 29.45
CA GLU A 590 47.30 -11.51 29.03
C GLU A 590 47.54 -12.94 28.53
N ASP A 591 48.31 -13.11 27.46
CA ASP A 591 48.64 -14.42 26.88
C ASP A 591 49.37 -15.28 27.94
N VAL A 592 48.63 -16.16 28.61
CA VAL A 592 49.22 -17.22 29.43
C VAL A 592 49.71 -18.30 28.47
N VAL A 593 51.04 -18.37 28.33
CA VAL A 593 51.74 -19.52 27.73
C VAL A 593 51.22 -20.79 28.43
N PRO A 594 50.69 -21.78 27.69
CA PRO A 594 50.13 -22.96 28.33
C PRO A 594 51.26 -23.84 28.84
N ASP A 595 51.55 -23.78 30.13
CA ASP A 595 52.27 -24.86 30.79
C ASP A 595 51.29 -25.98 31.14
N ARG A 596 51.68 -27.21 30.80
CA ARG A 596 50.83 -28.40 30.91
C ARG A 596 50.62 -28.75 32.38
N ALA A 597 49.38 -28.69 32.86
CA ALA A 597 48.70 -29.82 33.53
C ALA A 597 47.32 -29.44 34.13
N ASP A 598 46.39 -30.35 33.88
CA ASP A 598 45.22 -30.77 34.68
C ASP A 598 43.86 -30.04 34.68
N ARG A 599 42.92 -30.75 34.02
CA ARG A 599 41.52 -31.10 34.34
C ARG A 599 40.50 -30.06 34.84
N SER A 600 39.45 -29.97 34.00
CA SER A 600 38.03 -29.87 34.33
C SER A 600 37.47 -28.50 34.75
N GLY A 601 37.06 -27.72 33.75
CA GLY A 601 36.19 -26.56 33.88
C GLY A 601 35.83 -26.00 32.50
N SER A 602 34.58 -25.59 32.31
CA SER A 602 33.99 -25.09 31.07
C SER A 602 34.90 -24.14 30.27
N VAL A 603 35.16 -24.50 29.00
CA VAL A 603 35.95 -23.70 28.04
C VAL A 603 35.23 -22.39 27.72
N PRO A 604 35.86 -21.20 27.88
CA PRO A 604 35.28 -19.93 27.46
C PRO A 604 35.37 -19.76 25.94
N VAL A 605 34.37 -19.10 25.34
CA VAL A 605 34.33 -18.76 23.91
C VAL A 605 35.33 -17.64 23.64
N ILE A 606 36.46 -17.99 23.03
CA ILE A 606 37.47 -17.04 22.54
C ILE A 606 37.04 -16.61 21.13
N ILE A 607 36.64 -15.35 20.95
CA ILE A 607 36.39 -14.79 19.62
C ILE A 607 37.75 -14.38 19.03
N SER A 608 38.42 -15.34 18.37
CA SER A 608 39.65 -15.06 17.62
C SER A 608 39.33 -14.39 16.30
N THR A 609 39.77 -13.14 16.11
CA THR A 609 39.74 -12.44 14.83
C THR A 609 40.87 -12.93 13.93
N SER A 610 40.76 -14.16 13.46
CA SER A 610 41.48 -14.65 12.29
C SER A 610 40.57 -15.52 11.43
N ARG A 611 39.36 -15.01 11.17
CA ARG A 611 38.48 -15.32 10.02
C ARG A 611 37.23 -14.47 10.16
N VAL A 612 37.09 -13.49 9.27
CA VAL A 612 35.78 -12.92 8.95
C VAL A 612 34.97 -14.05 8.30
N SER A 613 34.24 -14.80 9.12
CA SER A 613 33.18 -15.68 8.66
C SER A 613 31.88 -14.91 8.77
N ALA A 614 31.52 -14.24 7.67
CA ALA A 614 30.13 -13.86 7.42
C ALA A 614 29.25 -15.12 7.53
N PRO A 615 28.03 -15.05 8.09
CA PRO A 615 27.05 -16.12 7.95
C PRO A 615 26.65 -16.19 6.47
N ALA A 616 27.11 -17.23 5.78
CA ALA A 616 26.78 -17.49 4.39
C ALA A 616 25.30 -17.85 4.27
N GLY A 617 24.55 -17.00 3.57
CA GLY A 617 23.13 -17.20 3.29
C GLY A 617 22.53 -16.29 2.23
N SER A 618 23.34 -15.66 1.36
CA SER A 618 22.82 -15.03 0.14
C SER A 618 23.93 -14.98 -0.91
N LYS A 619 23.69 -15.64 -2.07
CA LYS A 619 24.49 -15.47 -3.28
C LYS A 619 24.44 -14.01 -3.71
N ALA A 620 25.45 -13.24 -3.33
CA ALA A 620 25.84 -12.02 -4.04
C ALA A 620 27.06 -12.37 -4.89
N SER A 621 26.93 -12.18 -6.19
CA SER A 621 28.04 -12.27 -7.14
C SER A 621 29.15 -11.31 -6.70
N TRP A 622 30.35 -11.84 -6.47
CA TRP A 622 31.54 -11.04 -6.22
C TRP A 622 31.86 -10.20 -7.47
N GLY A 623 31.47 -8.93 -7.43
CA GLY A 623 32.05 -7.91 -8.29
C GLY A 623 33.41 -7.56 -7.73
N VAL A 624 34.46 -7.85 -8.51
CA VAL A 624 35.83 -7.34 -8.36
C VAL A 624 35.79 -5.89 -7.87
N ASP A 625 36.60 -5.56 -6.85
CA ASP A 625 36.84 -4.19 -6.39
C ASP A 625 37.14 -3.28 -7.59
N LYS A 626 36.10 -2.64 -8.12
CA LYS A 626 36.24 -1.62 -9.15
C LYS A 626 36.69 -0.37 -8.43
N SER A 627 37.97 -0.08 -8.58
CA SER A 627 38.52 1.24 -8.31
C SER A 627 37.64 2.29 -9.00
N TYR A 628 36.89 3.05 -8.21
CA TYR A 628 36.01 4.16 -8.64
C TYR A 628 36.77 5.29 -9.36
N TRP A 629 38.08 5.15 -9.54
CA TRP A 629 38.92 6.08 -10.29
C TRP A 629 38.47 6.29 -11.72
N THR A 630 38.00 5.24 -12.40
CA THR A 630 37.53 5.37 -13.80
C THR A 630 36.22 6.14 -13.86
N GLU A 631 35.29 5.90 -12.93
CA GLU A 631 34.03 6.64 -12.84
C GLU A 631 34.26 8.10 -12.41
N PHE A 632 35.18 8.35 -11.49
CA PHE A 632 35.59 9.70 -11.09
C PHE A 632 36.19 10.48 -12.26
N LEU A 633 37.07 9.87 -13.06
CA LEU A 633 37.62 10.47 -14.26
C LEU A 633 36.55 10.76 -15.31
N VAL A 634 35.61 9.84 -15.52
CA VAL A 634 34.47 10.06 -16.44
C VAL A 634 33.60 11.21 -15.97
N MET A 635 33.28 11.30 -14.68
CA MET A 635 32.50 12.40 -14.12
C MET A 635 33.23 13.74 -14.23
N CYS A 636 34.56 13.77 -14.04
CA CYS A 636 35.36 14.96 -14.26
C CYS A 636 35.34 15.41 -15.74
N VAL A 637 35.48 14.47 -16.68
CA VAL A 637 35.41 14.77 -18.12
C VAL A 637 34.02 15.27 -18.52
N LEU A 638 32.96 14.64 -18.03
CA LEU A 638 31.57 15.07 -18.28
C LEU A 638 31.28 16.45 -17.70
N PHE A 639 31.82 16.76 -16.51
CA PHE A 639 31.70 18.08 -15.90
C PHE A 639 32.41 19.15 -16.72
N VAL A 640 33.64 18.89 -17.17
CA VAL A 640 34.37 19.81 -18.08
C VAL A 640 33.59 20.01 -19.38
N PHE A 641 33.04 18.94 -19.96
CA PHE A 641 32.23 19.04 -21.18
C PHE A 641 30.96 19.87 -20.98
N ALA A 642 30.27 19.69 -19.85
CA ALA A 642 29.09 20.48 -19.50
C ALA A 642 29.44 21.97 -19.32
N VAL A 643 30.57 22.28 -18.68
CA VAL A 643 31.06 23.66 -18.54
C VAL A 643 31.41 24.26 -19.90
N VAL A 644 32.08 23.51 -20.77
CA VAL A 644 32.41 23.96 -22.14
C VAL A 644 31.14 24.21 -22.95
N LEU A 645 30.13 23.34 -22.87
CA LEU A 645 28.84 23.54 -23.54
C LEU A 645 28.10 24.76 -23.01
N LEU A 646 28.15 25.02 -21.70
CA LEU A 646 27.61 26.24 -21.10
C LEU A 646 28.33 27.49 -21.62
N ILE A 647 29.67 27.47 -21.67
CA ILE A 647 30.46 28.58 -22.23
C ILE A 647 30.13 28.78 -23.71
N LEU A 648 30.06 27.72 -24.50
CA LEU A 648 29.68 27.79 -25.92
C LEU A 648 28.24 28.29 -26.11
N PHE A 649 27.31 27.90 -25.23
CA PHE A 649 25.94 28.39 -25.24
C PHE A 649 25.88 29.90 -24.91
N PHE A 650 26.65 30.35 -23.93
CA PHE A 650 26.78 31.79 -23.63
C PHE A 650 27.45 32.55 -24.78
N LEU A 651 28.53 32.02 -25.38
CA LEU A 651 29.18 32.61 -26.55
C LEU A 651 28.27 32.62 -27.77
N TYR A 652 27.43 31.60 -27.95
CA TYR A 652 26.44 31.53 -29.03
C TYR A 652 25.30 32.52 -28.81
N ARG A 653 24.73 32.61 -27.60
CA ARG A 653 23.72 33.62 -27.23
C ARG A 653 24.25 35.05 -27.36
N HIS A 654 25.50 35.28 -26.96
CA HIS A 654 26.14 36.59 -27.07
C HIS A 654 26.91 36.79 -28.39
N ARG A 655 26.82 35.88 -29.35
CA ARG A 655 27.48 35.99 -30.67
C ARG A 655 27.02 37.23 -31.44
N ALA A 656 25.76 37.63 -31.26
CA ALA A 656 25.22 38.87 -31.82
C ALA A 656 25.75 40.12 -31.12
N GLY A 657 26.04 40.06 -29.81
CA GLY A 657 26.64 41.15 -29.03
C GLY A 657 28.14 41.29 -29.24
N MET A 658 28.89 40.19 -29.39
CA MET A 658 30.34 40.22 -29.65
C MET A 658 30.70 40.68 -31.06
N LYS A 659 29.76 40.63 -32.03
CA LYS A 659 29.92 41.27 -33.35
C LYS A 659 29.91 42.80 -33.29
N VAL A 660 29.38 43.39 -32.21
CA VAL A 660 29.36 44.86 -32.01
C VAL A 660 30.67 45.35 -31.40
N PHE A 661 31.34 44.53 -30.57
CA PHE A 661 32.63 44.86 -29.96
C PHE A 661 33.85 44.60 -30.85
N LEU A 662 33.74 43.72 -31.85
CA LEU A 662 34.81 43.46 -32.84
C LEU A 662 34.76 44.38 -34.08
N LYS A 663 33.85 45.37 -34.11
CA LYS A 663 33.70 46.31 -35.24
C LYS A 663 34.01 47.77 -34.88
N GLN A 664 34.55 48.02 -33.68
CA GLN A 664 34.81 49.36 -33.15
C GLN A 664 36.32 49.58 -32.90
N GLY A 665 37.11 49.22 -33.90
CA GLY A 665 38.57 49.37 -33.90
C GLY A 665 39.11 49.62 -35.31
N GLU A 666 38.55 50.61 -36.02
CA GLU A 666 39.22 51.32 -37.12
C GLU A 666 38.43 52.61 -37.45
N CYS A 667 38.95 53.74 -36.96
CA CYS A 667 38.72 55.09 -37.52
C CYS A 667 39.36 55.14 -38.93
N ALA A 668 39.08 56.01 -39.91
CA ALA A 668 38.44 57.31 -40.09
C ALA A 668 38.11 57.40 -41.61
N SER A 669 37.22 58.20 -42.19
CA SER A 669 37.16 59.66 -42.20
C SER A 669 36.03 60.12 -43.19
N VAL A 670 35.28 61.18 -42.84
CA VAL A 670 34.93 62.39 -43.68
C VAL A 670 34.17 62.14 -45.02
N HIS A 671 32.99 62.67 -45.41
CA HIS A 671 32.10 63.82 -45.09
C HIS A 671 30.78 63.70 -45.97
N PRO A 672 29.80 64.64 -46.03
CA PRO A 672 28.78 65.04 -45.04
C PRO A 672 27.31 65.06 -45.60
N LYS A 673 26.28 65.22 -44.73
CA LYS A 673 25.14 66.17 -44.92
C LYS A 673 24.15 66.22 -43.72
N THR A 674 24.18 67.37 -43.02
CA THR A 674 23.08 68.20 -42.44
C THR A 674 21.78 67.53 -41.92
N ARG A 675 21.53 67.50 -40.59
CA ARG A 675 20.83 68.49 -39.68
C ARG A 675 19.28 68.30 -39.62
N PRO A 676 18.55 68.70 -38.56
CA PRO A 676 18.83 68.66 -37.10
C PRO A 676 17.61 68.41 -36.15
N VAL A 677 17.88 68.09 -34.86
CA VAL A 677 17.35 68.69 -33.58
C VAL A 677 15.84 68.58 -33.24
N VAL A 678 15.32 68.40 -32.01
CA VAL A 678 15.73 68.12 -30.61
C VAL A 678 14.43 67.79 -29.81
N LEU A 679 14.56 66.99 -28.73
CA LEU A 679 13.62 66.65 -27.64
C LEU A 679 13.12 67.90 -26.82
N PRO A 680 12.46 67.86 -25.63
CA PRO A 680 11.59 66.90 -24.90
C PRO A 680 10.35 67.66 -24.25
N PRO A 681 9.95 67.50 -22.96
CA PRO A 681 9.16 66.46 -22.28
C PRO A 681 7.87 66.94 -21.53
N GLU A 682 7.18 65.97 -20.89
CA GLU A 682 6.57 66.03 -19.53
C GLU A 682 5.06 66.35 -19.29
N THR A 683 4.52 65.66 -18.27
CA THR A 683 3.33 65.90 -17.39
C THR A 683 1.99 65.14 -17.61
N ARG A 684 1.47 64.58 -16.49
CA ARG A 684 0.08 64.07 -16.21
C ARG A 684 -0.89 65.27 -15.92
N PRO A 685 -2.19 65.18 -15.45
CA PRO A 685 -3.08 64.06 -15.03
C PRO A 685 -4.64 64.21 -15.26
N LEU A 686 -5.43 63.26 -14.71
CA LEU A 686 -6.81 63.31 -14.13
C LEU A 686 -8.15 63.24 -14.93
N ASN A 687 -8.94 62.22 -14.52
CA ASN A 687 -10.42 62.11 -14.31
C ASN A 687 -11.46 62.09 -15.46
N GLY A 688 -12.40 61.12 -15.36
CA GLY A 688 -13.81 61.28 -15.80
C GLY A 688 -14.56 60.02 -16.26
N VAL A 689 -15.38 59.44 -15.36
CA VAL A 689 -16.77 58.90 -15.53
C VAL A 689 -17.13 58.03 -16.78
N GLY A 690 -17.66 56.80 -16.57
CA GLY A 690 -18.19 55.89 -17.62
C GLY A 690 -19.68 56.10 -17.97
N PRO A 691 -20.48 55.06 -18.33
CA PRO A 691 -20.42 54.02 -19.39
C PRO A 691 -21.47 54.40 -20.52
N PRO A 692 -22.15 53.54 -21.35
CA PRO A 692 -22.07 52.10 -21.68
C PRO A 692 -22.15 51.78 -23.20
N SER A 693 -22.36 50.49 -23.51
CA SER A 693 -22.98 49.91 -24.74
C SER A 693 -22.28 50.06 -26.09
N THR A 694 -21.70 48.95 -26.55
CA THR A 694 -21.37 48.68 -27.95
C THR A 694 -22.55 48.00 -28.66
N PRO A 695 -22.89 48.46 -29.87
CA PRO A 695 -23.33 47.57 -30.92
C PRO A 695 -22.50 47.72 -32.20
N LEU A 696 -22.37 46.59 -32.89
CA LEU A 696 -22.40 46.38 -34.35
C LEU A 696 -21.34 47.01 -35.27
N ASP A 697 -21.02 46.17 -36.28
CA ASP A 697 -20.60 46.46 -37.67
C ASP A 697 -19.10 46.44 -38.00
N HIS A 698 -18.65 45.95 -39.16
CA HIS A 698 -19.24 45.29 -40.32
C HIS A 698 -18.08 44.86 -41.25
N ARG A 699 -18.48 44.23 -42.36
CA ARG A 699 -17.85 44.08 -43.69
C ARG A 699 -17.09 42.78 -43.87
N GLY A 700 -17.53 41.89 -44.76
CA GLY A 700 -17.89 42.12 -46.19
C GLY A 700 -16.70 41.60 -47.00
N TYR A 701 -16.77 40.74 -48.00
CA TYR A 701 -17.61 40.59 -49.21
C TYR A 701 -17.44 39.11 -49.66
N GLN A 702 -18.15 38.46 -50.61
CA GLN A 702 -19.06 38.80 -51.69
C GLN A 702 -19.71 37.47 -52.16
N ALA A 703 -20.95 37.51 -52.64
CA ALA A 703 -21.69 36.40 -53.26
C ALA A 703 -22.04 36.73 -54.72
N LEU A 704 -22.45 35.69 -55.49
CA LEU A 704 -23.38 35.63 -56.65
C LEU A 704 -23.00 34.41 -57.53
N SER A 705 -23.85 33.49 -58.03
CA SER A 705 -25.31 33.44 -58.22
C SER A 705 -25.84 31.97 -58.41
N ASP A 706 -27.11 31.78 -58.03
CA ASP A 706 -28.24 30.97 -58.58
C ASP A 706 -28.10 29.58 -59.22
N SER A 707 -28.83 28.59 -58.66
CA SER A 707 -30.03 27.94 -59.26
C SER A 707 -30.51 26.69 -58.45
N SER A 708 -31.83 26.46 -58.39
CA SER A 708 -32.54 25.34 -57.74
C SER A 708 -33.21 24.42 -58.80
N PRO A 709 -33.97 23.32 -58.51
CA PRO A 709 -33.86 22.24 -57.50
C PRO A 709 -34.03 20.79 -58.09
N ALA A 710 -33.88 19.77 -57.23
CA ALA A 710 -34.48 18.42 -57.27
C ALA A 710 -33.79 17.26 -58.08
N PRO A 711 -34.26 16.00 -57.98
CA PRO A 711 -33.57 14.91 -57.26
C PRO A 711 -33.15 13.74 -58.16
N ARG A 712 -32.09 12.98 -57.82
CA ARG A 712 -31.80 11.68 -58.45
C ARG A 712 -31.27 10.64 -57.46
N VAL A 713 -31.68 9.42 -57.76
CA VAL A 713 -31.67 8.19 -56.98
C VAL A 713 -30.69 7.19 -57.65
N PHE A 714 -30.16 6.26 -56.84
CA PHE A 714 -29.35 5.06 -57.12
C PHE A 714 -27.92 5.24 -57.69
N THR A 715 -26.92 4.66 -57.01
CA THR A 715 -26.40 3.31 -57.34
C THR A 715 -25.52 2.76 -56.22
N GLU A 716 -25.66 1.45 -56.02
CA GLU A 716 -24.90 0.55 -55.17
C GLU A 716 -23.55 0.16 -55.81
N SER A 717 -22.62 -0.31 -54.97
CA SER A 717 -21.40 -1.06 -55.29
C SER A 717 -20.10 -0.27 -55.49
N GLU A 718 -19.20 -0.39 -54.51
CA GLU A 718 -17.83 -0.85 -54.78
C GLU A 718 -17.19 -1.46 -53.50
N LYS A 719 -17.11 -2.79 -53.48
CA LYS A 719 -16.13 -3.55 -52.71
C LYS A 719 -14.84 -3.58 -53.53
N ARG A 720 -13.68 -3.28 -52.93
CA ARG A 720 -12.43 -4.10 -52.98
C ARG A 720 -11.27 -3.48 -52.19
N PRO A 721 -10.20 -4.25 -51.90
CA PRO A 721 -9.57 -4.33 -50.58
C PRO A 721 -8.28 -3.51 -50.51
N LEU A 722 -7.79 -3.24 -49.29
CA LEU A 722 -6.45 -2.70 -49.10
C LEU A 722 -5.53 -3.72 -48.43
N SER A 723 -4.41 -3.88 -49.12
CA SER A 723 -3.30 -4.78 -48.93
C SER A 723 -2.55 -4.54 -47.62
N ILE A 724 -2.06 -5.65 -47.06
CA ILE A 724 -1.03 -5.72 -46.03
C ILE A 724 0.32 -5.39 -46.69
N GLN A 725 1.01 -4.34 -46.22
CA GLN A 725 2.45 -4.34 -45.91
C GLN A 725 2.90 -2.97 -45.37
N ASP A 726 3.87 -3.03 -44.46
CA ASP A 726 4.64 -1.96 -43.85
C ASP A 726 4.04 -1.20 -42.65
N SER A 727 4.14 -1.84 -41.49
CA SER A 727 4.30 -1.14 -40.20
C SER A 727 5.45 -1.76 -39.41
N PHE A 728 6.54 -0.99 -39.24
CA PHE A 728 7.65 -1.33 -38.35
C PHE A 728 7.19 -1.34 -36.89
N VAL A 729 7.66 -2.33 -36.12
CA VAL A 729 7.42 -2.47 -34.68
C VAL A 729 8.64 -1.95 -33.94
N GLU A 730 8.49 -0.83 -33.24
CA GLU A 730 9.45 -0.43 -32.19
C GLU A 730 8.99 -1.07 -30.88
N VAL A 731 9.75 -2.07 -30.41
CA VAL A 731 9.46 -2.83 -29.18
C VAL A 731 9.97 -2.05 -27.97
N SER A 732 9.05 -1.46 -27.19
CA SER A 732 9.34 -0.98 -25.84
C SER A 732 9.15 -2.13 -24.83
N PRO A 733 10.15 -2.49 -24.00
CA PRO A 733 10.06 -3.60 -23.07
C PRO A 733 9.39 -3.17 -21.75
N VAL A 734 8.05 -3.09 -21.73
CA VAL A 734 7.28 -3.10 -20.48
C VAL A 734 5.99 -3.92 -20.67
N CYS A 735 5.96 -5.09 -20.01
CA CYS A 735 4.90 -6.09 -19.91
C CYS A 735 3.45 -5.70 -20.31
N PRO A 736 2.83 -6.39 -21.29
CA PRO A 736 1.39 -6.40 -21.42
C PRO A 736 0.79 -7.40 -20.41
N ARG A 737 0.17 -6.90 -19.34
CA ARG A 737 -0.72 -7.72 -18.50
C ARG A 737 -1.88 -8.23 -19.37
N PRO A 738 -2.22 -9.52 -19.33
CA PRO A 738 -3.36 -9.97 -20.09
C PRO A 738 -4.68 -9.60 -19.40
N ARG A 739 -5.54 -8.88 -20.11
CA ARG A 739 -6.93 -8.62 -19.73
C ARG A 739 -7.82 -9.68 -20.37
N VAL A 740 -8.38 -10.58 -19.57
CA VAL A 740 -9.66 -11.22 -19.89
C VAL A 740 -10.73 -10.22 -19.45
N ARG A 741 -11.49 -9.65 -20.39
CA ARG A 741 -12.67 -8.85 -20.05
C ARG A 741 -13.79 -9.81 -19.65
N LEU A 742 -13.97 -9.97 -18.34
CA LEU A 742 -15.16 -10.52 -17.70
C LEU A 742 -15.49 -9.58 -16.54
N GLY A 743 -16.34 -8.59 -16.83
CA GLY A 743 -16.60 -7.46 -15.93
C GLY A 743 -15.40 -6.51 -15.82
N SER A 744 -15.66 -5.22 -15.82
CA SER A 744 -14.64 -4.21 -15.56
C SER A 744 -14.09 -4.34 -14.13
N GLU A 745 -12.86 -4.83 -13.97
CA GLU A 745 -11.98 -4.30 -12.91
C GLU A 745 -11.84 -2.80 -13.21
N ILE A 746 -12.65 -1.97 -12.56
CA ILE A 746 -12.50 -0.52 -12.58
C ILE A 746 -11.23 -0.25 -11.79
N ARG A 747 -10.11 -0.05 -12.50
CA ARG A 747 -8.85 0.48 -11.95
C ARG A 747 -8.80 2.01 -12.01
N ASP A 748 -9.97 2.61 -12.19
CA ASP A 748 -10.16 4.04 -12.12
C ASP A 748 -10.68 4.39 -10.72
N SER A 749 -10.39 5.58 -10.24
CA SER A 749 -10.84 6.14 -8.95
C SER A 749 -12.34 6.45 -8.98
N VAL A 750 -13.15 5.49 -9.41
CA VAL A 750 -14.59 5.63 -9.61
C VAL A 750 -15.25 4.52 -8.80
N VAL A 751 -16.01 4.93 -7.79
CA VAL A 751 -16.92 4.06 -7.03
C VAL A 751 -17.95 3.59 -8.03
#